data_AF-A0AAW6CTN0-F1
#
_entry.id   AF-A0AAW6CTN0-F1
#
_cell.length_a   1.000
_cell.length_b   1.000
_cell.length_c   1.000
_cell.angle_alpha   90.00
_cell.angle_beta   90.00
_cell.angle_gamma   90.00
#
_symmetry.space_group_name_H-M   'P 1'
#
loop_
_entity.id
_entity.type
_entity.pdbx_description
1 polymer ?
#
loop_
_entity_poly.entity_id
_entity_poly.type
_entity_poly.pdbx_seq_one_letter_code
_entity_poly.pdbx_strand_id
1 'polypeptide(L)'
;MLLKNELKKLYIKQYGLIVLLIVFIVKLLTSADLYKASYSDMLYEQQKYYLEYMQEYGGQLTDEKETAILSLYSEAEAAKQLQSDILDKNRNGDYATPEEFTNAMREIPDIIEKYEAIKLLYSNYERVSADRENLLMLPSGSNAMTSGIEYLFIMAICYISAAMCYYERKMKPLIVTAANGRRSGGYRLISLFSLIFTGWLGLFIIELTSLFAVIGAENLGCGVQSLEAFENTPFGSLSIIAMFIVIHLTKLLGYLLISAVCVLLCTLTKNLPLSLFVPMAVTCVWVYLFGQNNAVYYSPFSLVLGSPYYTGDCYVTEGRLEILLYSCVPAELLVMLITIAVIVIAVTAAVYIGSIKRCRPGKKAVISAVAASLILLLSGCSQSTADNTAADGRYGFAYDGEGYYELSTETDDEYNIISQRIIRYDDKLNLSEDDILRNITCDGRVAYMLASDGYLYYTESFQNGGTYTDNVCRIRLSDYYKETVLAAPGAQRLSRYLDLLTIWSGDSDDYSYSGMCKYRNNLYLQTDNYKVFVLDLNTGTRRLLFSENYINGDISVIDGKVFYLNSDGNPVCFDNEKKIISKRMFYAIASDREYIYCSNNSVTYRYKVSDLSEEKFADKGEAYMADRSCVYFGDGTYMDAYGKQVEIPQAEDGSIFLANGRVIVKNSDGTLEFSDK
;
A
#
# COMPACT_ATOMS: atom_id res chain seq x y z
N MET A 1 -19.47 -32.06 -39.39
CA MET A 1 -20.46 -32.76 -38.54
C MET A 1 -19.98 -32.97 -37.10
N LEU A 2 -18.77 -33.50 -36.86
CA LEU A 2 -18.24 -33.75 -35.50
C LEU A 2 -18.06 -32.48 -34.64
N LEU A 3 -17.40 -31.44 -35.18
CA LEU A 3 -17.24 -30.16 -34.46
C LEU A 3 -18.59 -29.53 -34.06
N LYS A 4 -19.56 -29.51 -34.99
CA LYS A 4 -20.93 -29.04 -34.73
C LYS A 4 -21.60 -29.75 -33.54
N ASN A 5 -21.36 -31.06 -33.41
CA ASN A 5 -21.93 -31.85 -32.31
C ASN A 5 -21.25 -31.55 -30.98
N GLU A 6 -19.92 -31.38 -30.96
CA GLU A 6 -19.19 -31.03 -29.73
C GLU A 6 -19.50 -29.59 -29.28
N LEU A 7 -19.64 -28.63 -30.21
CA LEU A 7 -20.14 -27.29 -29.91
C LEU A 7 -21.54 -27.33 -29.30
N LYS A 8 -22.50 -28.03 -29.93
CA LYS A 8 -23.87 -28.18 -29.41
C LYS A 8 -23.88 -28.81 -28.01
N LYS A 9 -22.99 -29.77 -27.77
CA LYS A 9 -22.88 -30.43 -26.47
C LYS A 9 -22.40 -29.45 -25.39
N LEU A 10 -21.30 -28.74 -25.64
CA LEU A 10 -20.71 -27.84 -24.65
C LEU A 10 -21.59 -26.59 -24.40
N TYR A 11 -22.04 -25.93 -25.46
CA TYR A 11 -22.81 -24.68 -25.37
C TYR A 11 -24.20 -24.91 -24.77
N ILE A 12 -24.91 -25.97 -25.19
CA ILE A 12 -26.32 -26.18 -24.82
C ILE A 12 -26.47 -27.27 -23.76
N LYS A 13 -25.97 -28.49 -24.02
CA LYS A 13 -26.23 -29.63 -23.11
C LYS A 13 -25.47 -29.56 -21.80
N GLN A 14 -24.31 -28.91 -21.79
CA GLN A 14 -23.50 -28.68 -20.59
C GLN A 14 -23.70 -27.27 -20.02
N TYR A 15 -24.74 -26.57 -20.48
CA TYR A 15 -25.15 -25.25 -19.98
C TYR A 15 -24.08 -24.15 -20.10
N GLY A 16 -23.09 -24.31 -21.00
CA GLY A 16 -22.04 -23.31 -21.20
C GLY A 16 -22.58 -21.92 -21.51
N LEU A 17 -23.63 -21.82 -22.35
CA LEU A 17 -24.31 -20.55 -22.63
C LEU A 17 -24.98 -19.93 -21.40
N ILE A 18 -25.60 -20.74 -20.53
CA ILE A 18 -26.25 -20.24 -19.32
C ILE A 18 -25.20 -19.68 -18.35
N VAL A 19 -24.08 -20.39 -18.19
CA VAL A 19 -22.97 -19.92 -17.36
C VAL A 19 -22.42 -18.59 -17.90
N LEU A 20 -22.19 -18.47 -19.21
CA LEU A 20 -21.75 -17.21 -19.81
C LEU A 20 -22.78 -16.08 -19.65
N LEU A 21 -24.07 -16.39 -19.78
CA LEU A 21 -25.13 -15.41 -19.59
C LEU A 21 -25.14 -14.86 -18.16
N ILE A 22 -24.90 -15.70 -17.15
CA ILE A 22 -24.75 -15.24 -15.76
C ILE A 22 -23.54 -14.32 -15.62
N VAL A 23 -22.40 -14.68 -16.21
CA VAL A 23 -21.19 -13.84 -16.21
C VAL A 23 -21.50 -12.46 -16.80
N PHE A 24 -22.20 -12.40 -17.94
CA PHE A 24 -22.55 -11.15 -18.60
C PHE A 24 -23.55 -10.31 -17.81
N ILE A 25 -24.57 -10.92 -17.21
CA ILE A 25 -25.54 -10.21 -16.38
C ILE A 25 -24.83 -9.56 -15.20
N VAL A 26 -23.99 -10.31 -14.48
CA VAL A 26 -23.25 -9.76 -13.33
C VAL A 26 -22.33 -8.63 -13.80
N LYS A 27 -21.56 -8.84 -14.88
CA LYS A 27 -20.67 -7.81 -15.41
C LYS A 27 -21.41 -6.52 -15.81
N LEU A 28 -22.58 -6.64 -16.45
CA LEU A 28 -23.42 -5.49 -16.82
C LEU A 28 -24.00 -4.77 -15.60
N LEU A 29 -24.36 -5.50 -14.55
CA LEU A 29 -24.85 -4.90 -13.31
C LEU A 29 -23.73 -4.14 -12.58
N THR A 30 -22.50 -4.63 -12.63
CA THR A 30 -21.35 -3.98 -11.98
C THR A 30 -20.68 -2.92 -12.85
N SER A 31 -20.88 -2.93 -14.17
CA SER A 31 -20.13 -2.06 -15.10
C SER A 31 -20.41 -0.57 -14.90
N ALA A 32 -21.64 -0.22 -14.50
CA ALA A 32 -22.00 1.18 -14.25
C ALA A 32 -21.16 1.78 -13.12
N ASP A 33 -20.90 1.00 -12.07
CA ASP A 33 -20.06 1.47 -10.96
C ASP A 33 -18.57 1.31 -11.21
N LEU A 34 -18.17 0.34 -12.03
CA LEU A 34 -16.77 0.02 -12.28
C LEU A 34 -16.12 0.96 -13.30
N TYR A 35 -16.90 1.45 -14.27
CA TYR A 35 -16.43 2.24 -15.41
C TYR A 35 -16.95 3.67 -15.38
N LYS A 36 -17.18 4.20 -14.18
CA LYS A 36 -17.59 5.59 -14.04
C LYS A 36 -16.52 6.53 -14.58
N ALA A 37 -16.97 7.63 -15.19
CA ALA A 37 -16.10 8.72 -15.60
C ALA A 37 -15.60 9.51 -14.38
N SER A 38 -14.47 10.20 -14.53
CA SER A 38 -13.83 11.03 -13.50
C SER A 38 -14.78 12.09 -12.92
N TYR A 39 -15.71 12.60 -13.73
CA TYR A 39 -16.70 13.59 -13.30
C TYR A 39 -17.93 12.99 -12.60
N SER A 40 -18.09 11.68 -12.58
CA SER A 40 -19.32 11.01 -12.10
C SER A 40 -19.62 11.19 -10.62
N ASP A 41 -18.60 11.45 -9.79
CA ASP A 41 -18.75 11.68 -8.35
C ASP A 41 -19.22 13.11 -8.03
N MET A 42 -19.22 14.01 -9.02
CA MET A 42 -19.77 15.36 -8.87
C MET A 42 -21.30 15.37 -8.90
N LEU A 43 -21.90 16.44 -8.36
CA LEU A 43 -23.33 16.72 -8.54
C LEU A 43 -23.70 16.85 -10.02
N TYR A 44 -24.94 16.45 -10.38
CA TYR A 44 -25.41 16.41 -11.77
C TYR A 44 -25.17 17.71 -12.56
N GLU A 45 -25.40 18.87 -11.95
CA GLU A 45 -25.16 20.16 -12.61
C GLU A 45 -23.67 20.43 -12.87
N GLN A 46 -22.77 20.04 -11.96
CA GLN A 46 -21.32 20.13 -12.17
C GLN A 46 -20.86 19.24 -13.32
N GLN A 47 -21.42 18.03 -13.43
CA GLN A 47 -21.13 17.13 -14.56
C GLN A 47 -21.48 17.78 -15.89
N LYS A 48 -22.63 18.44 -15.95
CA LYS A 48 -23.09 19.15 -17.14
C LYS A 48 -22.14 20.29 -17.50
N TYR A 49 -21.78 21.14 -16.54
CA TYR A 49 -20.82 22.23 -16.78
C TYR A 49 -19.46 21.70 -17.26
N TYR A 50 -18.96 20.63 -16.64
CA TYR A 50 -17.70 20.01 -17.04
C TYR A 50 -17.74 19.48 -18.47
N LEU A 51 -18.82 18.80 -18.87
CA LEU A 51 -18.98 18.29 -20.23
C LEU A 51 -19.12 19.42 -21.27
N GLU A 52 -19.78 20.53 -20.93
CA GLU A 52 -19.81 21.73 -21.77
C GLU A 52 -18.39 22.29 -21.97
N TYR A 53 -17.60 22.39 -20.90
CA TYR A 53 -16.20 22.82 -21.01
C TYR A 53 -15.34 21.84 -21.82
N MET A 54 -15.56 20.53 -21.71
CA MET A 54 -14.82 19.55 -22.50
C MET A 54 -15.21 19.56 -23.99
N GLN A 55 -16.44 19.97 -24.33
CA GLN A 55 -16.82 20.21 -25.73
C GLN A 55 -16.07 21.42 -26.32
N GLU A 56 -15.84 22.46 -25.53
CA GLU A 56 -15.16 23.69 -25.96
C GLU A 56 -13.63 23.54 -25.96
N TYR A 57 -13.07 22.99 -24.88
CA TYR A 57 -11.62 22.94 -24.63
C TYR A 57 -10.97 21.58 -24.90
N GLY A 58 -11.75 20.53 -25.18
CA GLY A 58 -11.23 19.17 -25.44
C GLY A 58 -10.33 19.05 -26.68
N GLY A 59 -9.57 17.96 -26.75
CA GLY A 59 -8.62 17.69 -27.83
C GLY A 59 -7.28 18.42 -27.65
N GLN A 60 -6.69 18.87 -28.76
CA GLN A 60 -5.37 19.53 -28.76
C GLN A 60 -5.41 20.83 -27.96
N LEU A 61 -4.43 21.00 -27.06
CA LEU A 61 -4.25 22.23 -26.29
C LEU A 61 -3.55 23.28 -27.15
N THR A 62 -4.25 24.37 -27.46
CA THR A 62 -3.71 25.54 -28.18
C THR A 62 -3.47 26.69 -27.19
N ASP A 63 -2.63 27.66 -27.56
CA ASP A 63 -2.34 28.82 -26.71
C ASP A 63 -3.60 29.63 -26.35
N GLU A 64 -4.57 29.71 -27.28
CA GLU A 64 -5.87 30.33 -27.05
C GLU A 64 -6.67 29.59 -25.97
N LYS A 65 -6.72 28.25 -26.04
CA LYS A 65 -7.43 27.42 -25.05
C LYS A 65 -6.75 27.48 -23.69
N GLU A 66 -5.43 27.41 -23.65
CA GLU A 66 -4.67 27.55 -22.41
C GLU A 66 -4.98 28.88 -21.71
N THR A 67 -4.89 29.99 -22.45
CA THR A 67 -5.14 31.32 -21.88
C THR A 67 -6.56 31.42 -21.31
N ALA A 68 -7.54 30.85 -22.01
CA ALA A 68 -8.93 30.79 -21.55
C ALA A 68 -9.09 29.94 -20.27
N ILE A 69 -8.48 28.74 -20.21
CA ILE A 69 -8.54 27.85 -19.05
C ILE A 69 -7.88 28.49 -17.82
N LEU A 70 -6.70 29.08 -17.98
CA LEU A 70 -5.98 29.76 -16.90
C LEU A 70 -6.79 30.95 -16.35
N SER A 71 -7.39 31.75 -17.23
CA SER A 71 -8.25 32.87 -16.83
C SER A 71 -9.48 32.38 -16.06
N LEU A 72 -10.14 31.33 -16.57
CA LEU A 72 -11.34 30.75 -15.97
C LEU A 72 -11.06 30.17 -14.58
N TYR A 73 -9.94 29.46 -14.41
CA TYR A 73 -9.54 28.90 -13.13
C TYR A 73 -9.19 29.99 -12.11
N SER A 74 -8.45 31.03 -12.54
CA SER A 74 -8.12 32.18 -11.68
C SER A 74 -9.35 32.90 -11.15
N GLU A 75 -10.36 33.14 -12.01
CA GLU A 75 -11.63 33.76 -11.61
C GLU A 75 -12.42 32.88 -10.61
N ALA A 76 -12.44 31.56 -10.85
CA ALA A 76 -13.10 30.61 -9.97
C ALA A 76 -12.42 30.50 -8.58
N GLU A 77 -11.09 30.51 -8.54
CA GLU A 77 -10.32 30.45 -7.29
C GLU A 77 -10.49 31.74 -6.47
N ALA A 78 -10.52 32.91 -7.13
CA ALA A 78 -10.82 34.17 -6.45
C ALA A 78 -12.23 34.18 -5.84
N ALA A 79 -13.23 33.66 -6.54
CA ALA A 79 -14.58 33.49 -6.00
C ALA A 79 -14.62 32.50 -4.82
N LYS A 80 -13.83 31.42 -4.87
CA LYS A 80 -13.72 30.44 -3.79
C LYS A 80 -13.07 31.01 -2.54
N GLN A 81 -12.02 31.82 -2.71
CA GLN A 81 -11.37 32.51 -1.61
C GLN A 81 -12.34 33.50 -0.94
N LEU A 82 -13.07 34.29 -1.73
CA LEU A 82 -14.08 35.21 -1.20
C LEU A 82 -15.17 34.48 -0.40
N GLN A 83 -15.63 33.31 -0.88
CA GLN A 83 -16.56 32.46 -0.15
C GLN A 83 -15.97 31.99 1.20
N SER A 84 -14.71 31.54 1.22
CA SER A 84 -14.05 31.12 2.46
C SER A 84 -13.95 32.26 3.46
N ASP A 85 -13.50 33.44 3.01
CA ASP A 85 -13.35 34.63 3.84
C ASP A 85 -14.69 35.06 4.48
N ILE A 86 -15.79 35.00 3.74
CA ILE A 86 -17.14 35.29 4.24
C ILE A 86 -17.57 34.24 5.29
N LEU A 87 -17.32 32.95 5.04
CA LEU A 87 -17.68 31.89 5.99
C LEU A 87 -16.87 31.97 7.29
N ASP A 88 -15.59 32.33 7.21
CA ASP A 88 -14.73 32.48 8.38
C ASP A 88 -15.12 33.70 9.23
N LYS A 89 -15.43 34.84 8.59
CA LYS A 89 -16.02 36.01 9.28
C LYS A 89 -17.30 35.64 10.02
N ASN A 90 -18.16 34.82 9.41
CA ASN A 90 -19.38 34.36 10.06
C ASN A 90 -19.11 33.44 11.27
N ARG A 91 -18.12 32.53 11.17
CA ARG A 91 -17.71 31.66 12.28
C ARG A 91 -17.13 32.46 13.46
N ASN A 92 -16.41 33.54 13.17
CA ASN A 92 -15.83 34.43 14.17
C ASN A 92 -16.84 35.39 14.82
N GLY A 93 -18.08 35.44 14.29
CA GLY A 93 -19.13 36.34 14.78
C GLY A 93 -19.01 37.78 14.27
N ASP A 94 -18.30 37.99 13.16
CA ASP A 94 -18.04 39.33 12.59
C ASP A 94 -19.28 39.94 11.91
N TYR A 95 -20.30 39.14 11.59
CA TYR A 95 -21.60 39.61 11.10
C TYR A 95 -22.59 39.77 12.26
N ALA A 96 -23.12 40.98 12.43
CA ALA A 96 -24.02 41.30 13.54
C ALA A 96 -25.45 40.80 13.29
N THR A 97 -25.85 40.64 12.02
CA THR A 97 -27.18 40.17 11.64
C THR A 97 -27.16 39.12 10.51
N PRO A 98 -28.19 38.24 10.44
CA PRO A 98 -28.34 37.31 9.32
C PRO A 98 -28.47 37.99 7.94
N GLU A 99 -28.96 39.23 7.90
CA GLU A 99 -29.11 40.01 6.66
C GLU A 99 -27.76 40.48 6.12
N GLU A 100 -26.83 40.90 6.98
CA GLU A 100 -25.46 41.25 6.60
C GLU A 100 -24.70 40.05 6.01
N PHE A 101 -24.82 38.89 6.65
CA PHE A 101 -24.26 37.64 6.12
C PHE A 101 -24.88 37.27 4.77
N THR A 102 -26.21 37.39 4.64
CA THR A 102 -26.91 37.08 3.38
C THR A 102 -26.52 38.04 2.25
N ASN A 103 -26.29 39.31 2.55
CA ASN A 103 -25.81 40.28 1.56
C ASN A 103 -24.37 39.99 1.15
N ALA A 104 -23.48 39.66 2.08
CA ALA A 104 -22.11 39.26 1.76
C ALA A 104 -22.09 38.01 0.85
N MET A 105 -22.92 37.00 1.16
CA MET A 105 -23.04 35.80 0.31
C MET A 105 -23.54 36.10 -1.11
N ARG A 106 -24.27 37.19 -1.35
CA ARG A 106 -24.71 37.63 -2.70
C ARG A 106 -23.61 38.30 -3.51
N GLU A 107 -22.52 38.74 -2.87
CA GLU A 107 -21.38 39.33 -3.57
C GLU A 107 -20.46 38.28 -4.20
N ILE A 108 -20.64 36.99 -3.84
CA ILE A 108 -19.88 35.88 -4.43
C ILE A 108 -20.32 35.72 -5.90
N PRO A 109 -19.38 35.76 -6.86
CA PRO A 109 -19.72 35.61 -8.28
C PRO A 109 -20.33 34.24 -8.60
N ASP A 110 -21.29 34.20 -9.53
CA ASP A 110 -22.02 32.99 -9.95
C ASP A 110 -21.09 31.86 -10.46
N ILE A 111 -19.85 32.18 -10.87
CA ILE A 111 -18.85 31.20 -11.28
C ILE A 111 -18.53 30.16 -10.19
N ILE A 112 -18.77 30.49 -8.91
CA ILE A 112 -18.63 29.56 -7.79
C ILE A 112 -19.51 28.32 -7.96
N GLU A 113 -20.65 28.46 -8.63
CA GLU A 113 -21.56 27.36 -8.94
C GLU A 113 -20.94 26.35 -9.92
N LYS A 114 -19.83 26.68 -10.58
CA LYS A 114 -19.11 25.83 -11.54
C LYS A 114 -17.73 25.40 -11.04
N TYR A 115 -17.39 25.71 -9.79
CA TYR A 115 -16.02 25.58 -9.27
C TYR A 115 -15.44 24.16 -9.42
N GLU A 116 -16.18 23.12 -9.04
CA GLU A 116 -15.70 21.74 -9.11
C GLU A 116 -15.46 21.28 -10.56
N ALA A 117 -16.32 21.69 -11.50
CA ALA A 117 -16.13 21.43 -12.93
C ALA A 117 -14.87 22.14 -13.48
N ILE A 118 -14.67 23.41 -13.10
CA ILE A 118 -13.51 24.20 -13.53
C ILE A 118 -12.22 23.62 -12.94
N LYS A 119 -12.24 23.18 -11.68
CA LYS A 119 -11.11 22.55 -11.01
C LYS A 119 -10.69 21.24 -11.70
N LEU A 120 -11.65 20.39 -12.08
CA LEU A 120 -11.33 19.17 -12.83
C LEU A 120 -10.78 19.49 -14.24
N LEU A 121 -11.33 20.50 -14.92
CA LEU A 121 -10.81 20.96 -16.20
C LEU A 121 -9.35 21.43 -16.08
N TYR A 122 -9.05 22.22 -15.05
CA TYR A 122 -7.70 22.73 -14.78
C TYR A 122 -6.72 21.60 -14.49
N SER A 123 -7.09 20.62 -13.66
CA SER A 123 -6.25 19.45 -13.38
C SER A 123 -5.91 18.65 -14.66
N ASN A 124 -6.85 18.51 -15.59
CA ASN A 124 -6.58 17.87 -16.87
C ASN A 124 -5.65 18.72 -17.76
N TYR A 125 -5.80 20.05 -17.71
CA TYR A 125 -4.91 20.99 -18.39
C TYR A 125 -3.48 20.90 -17.85
N GLU A 126 -3.27 20.90 -16.53
CA GLU A 126 -1.93 20.83 -15.94
C GLU A 126 -1.15 19.63 -16.48
N ARG A 127 -1.79 18.47 -16.52
CA ARG A 127 -1.20 17.24 -17.08
C ARG A 127 -0.86 17.39 -18.57
N VAL A 128 -1.81 17.85 -19.39
CA VAL A 128 -1.59 17.99 -20.84
C VAL A 128 -0.57 19.09 -21.17
N SER A 129 -0.44 20.10 -20.32
CA SER A 129 0.50 21.21 -20.50
C SER A 129 1.97 20.77 -20.47
N ALA A 130 2.27 19.67 -19.79
CA ALA A 130 3.62 19.09 -19.68
C ALA A 130 4.15 18.54 -21.01
N ASP A 131 3.29 17.98 -21.86
CA ASP A 131 3.63 17.53 -23.21
C ASP A 131 2.46 17.78 -24.18
N ARG A 132 2.38 19.03 -24.63
CA ARG A 132 1.30 19.50 -25.51
C ARG A 132 1.30 18.81 -26.86
N GLU A 133 2.43 18.31 -27.33
CA GLU A 133 2.52 17.71 -28.67
C GLU A 133 1.92 16.31 -28.71
N ASN A 134 2.05 15.55 -27.61
CA ASN A 134 1.64 14.15 -27.56
C ASN A 134 0.39 13.89 -26.71
N LEU A 135 0.01 14.81 -25.82
CA LEU A 135 -1.14 14.66 -24.92
C LEU A 135 -2.35 15.47 -25.40
N LEU A 136 -3.54 14.89 -25.21
CA LEU A 136 -4.82 15.50 -25.55
C LEU A 136 -5.73 15.64 -24.32
N MET A 137 -6.50 16.73 -24.30
CA MET A 137 -7.54 16.96 -23.30
C MET A 137 -8.72 16.00 -23.54
N LEU A 138 -8.81 14.95 -22.73
CA LEU A 138 -9.89 13.95 -22.80
C LEU A 138 -10.96 14.21 -21.73
N PRO A 139 -12.25 13.92 -22.00
CA PRO A 139 -13.31 14.14 -21.01
C PRO A 139 -13.16 13.31 -19.72
N SER A 140 -12.43 12.20 -19.79
CA SER A 140 -12.11 11.39 -18.63
C SER A 140 -11.00 10.40 -18.99
N GLY A 141 -10.34 9.85 -17.98
CA GLY A 141 -9.59 8.60 -18.11
C GLY A 141 -10.53 7.42 -18.42
N SER A 142 -10.01 6.19 -18.31
CA SER A 142 -10.88 5.02 -18.42
C SER A 142 -10.44 3.86 -17.56
N ASN A 143 -11.26 3.58 -16.55
CA ASN A 143 -11.14 2.38 -15.73
C ASN A 143 -11.43 1.10 -16.52
N ALA A 144 -12.03 1.19 -17.71
CA ALA A 144 -12.18 0.03 -18.60
C ALA A 144 -10.83 -0.40 -19.20
N MET A 145 -9.88 0.52 -19.37
CA MET A 145 -8.52 0.21 -19.82
C MET A 145 -7.68 -0.47 -18.74
N THR A 146 -7.97 -0.18 -17.47
CA THR A 146 -7.26 -0.71 -16.30
C THR A 146 -8.10 -1.73 -15.52
N SER A 147 -9.18 -2.25 -16.12
CA SER A 147 -10.09 -3.19 -15.48
C SER A 147 -9.33 -4.43 -14.99
N GLY A 148 -9.56 -4.81 -13.73
CA GLY A 148 -8.86 -5.90 -13.06
C GLY A 148 -9.25 -7.31 -13.55
N ILE A 149 -9.17 -8.29 -12.65
CA ILE A 149 -9.41 -9.70 -12.97
C ILE A 149 -10.90 -10.02 -13.05
N GLU A 150 -11.29 -10.73 -14.10
CA GLU A 150 -12.65 -11.26 -14.27
C GLU A 150 -12.86 -12.56 -13.49
N TYR A 151 -12.94 -12.47 -12.15
CA TYR A 151 -13.01 -13.65 -11.27
C TYR A 151 -14.18 -14.59 -11.62
N LEU A 152 -15.36 -14.03 -11.89
CA LEU A 152 -16.53 -14.82 -12.26
C LEU A 152 -16.33 -15.57 -13.58
N PHE A 153 -15.63 -14.94 -14.53
CA PHE A 153 -15.30 -15.58 -15.80
C PHE A 153 -14.22 -16.66 -15.64
N ILE A 154 -13.19 -16.43 -14.81
CA ILE A 154 -12.21 -17.46 -14.45
C ILE A 154 -12.88 -18.67 -13.78
N MET A 155 -13.79 -18.44 -12.83
CA MET A 155 -14.57 -19.51 -12.20
C MET A 155 -15.40 -20.29 -13.24
N ALA A 156 -16.05 -19.59 -14.17
CA ALA A 156 -16.77 -20.21 -15.28
C ALA A 156 -15.86 -21.07 -16.16
N ILE A 157 -14.67 -20.56 -16.51
CA ILE A 157 -13.66 -21.29 -17.30
C ILE A 157 -13.23 -22.57 -16.58
N CYS A 158 -12.88 -22.48 -15.30
CA CYS A 158 -12.50 -23.63 -14.48
C CYS A 158 -13.62 -24.67 -14.42
N TYR A 159 -14.85 -24.23 -14.14
CA TYR A 159 -16.03 -25.10 -14.08
C TYR A 159 -16.30 -25.80 -15.41
N ILE A 160 -16.37 -25.07 -16.52
CA ILE A 160 -16.70 -25.63 -17.83
C ILE A 160 -15.60 -26.58 -18.31
N SER A 161 -14.33 -26.20 -18.12
CA SER A 161 -13.17 -27.04 -18.48
C SER A 161 -13.20 -28.37 -17.71
N ALA A 162 -13.43 -28.31 -16.40
CA ALA A 162 -13.50 -29.47 -15.53
C ALA A 162 -14.73 -30.35 -15.81
N ALA A 163 -15.90 -29.73 -16.03
CA ALA A 163 -17.14 -30.42 -16.39
C ALA A 163 -16.99 -31.18 -17.72
N MET A 164 -16.39 -30.56 -18.73
CA MET A 164 -16.10 -31.20 -20.03
C MET A 164 -15.32 -32.51 -19.83
N CYS A 165 -14.23 -32.47 -19.07
CA CYS A 165 -13.40 -33.63 -18.79
C CYS A 165 -14.11 -34.70 -17.92
N TYR A 166 -14.96 -34.29 -16.98
CA TYR A 166 -15.75 -35.21 -16.17
C TYR A 166 -16.78 -36.01 -16.98
N TYR A 167 -17.55 -35.32 -17.83
CA TYR A 167 -18.50 -35.98 -18.74
C TYR A 167 -17.79 -36.92 -19.72
N GLU A 168 -16.60 -36.55 -20.19
CA GLU A 168 -15.78 -37.43 -21.02
C GLU A 168 -15.41 -38.72 -20.28
N ARG A 169 -14.96 -38.63 -19.03
CA ARG A 169 -14.55 -39.81 -18.28
C ARG A 169 -15.67 -40.84 -18.18
N LYS A 170 -16.90 -40.40 -17.95
CA LYS A 170 -18.08 -41.30 -17.92
C LYS A 170 -18.37 -41.96 -19.27
N MET A 171 -18.09 -41.28 -20.38
CA MET A 171 -18.35 -41.78 -21.74
C MET A 171 -17.13 -42.41 -22.42
N LYS A 172 -15.97 -42.50 -21.74
CA LYS A 172 -14.70 -42.97 -22.29
C LYS A 172 -14.79 -44.33 -23.01
N PRO A 173 -15.51 -45.35 -22.51
CA PRO A 173 -15.64 -46.64 -23.19
C PRO A 173 -16.32 -46.53 -24.57
N LEU A 174 -17.36 -45.69 -24.68
CA LEU A 174 -18.10 -45.44 -25.93
C LEU A 174 -17.28 -44.61 -26.94
N ILE A 175 -16.45 -43.69 -26.44
CA ILE A 175 -15.61 -42.82 -27.28
C ILE A 175 -14.47 -43.61 -27.92
N VAL A 176 -13.91 -44.60 -27.23
CA VAL A 176 -12.78 -45.41 -27.75
C VAL A 176 -13.22 -46.44 -28.80
N THR A 177 -14.47 -46.90 -28.73
CA THR A 177 -15.04 -47.90 -29.65
C THR A 177 -15.68 -47.31 -30.90
N ALA A 178 -16.06 -46.02 -30.89
CA ALA A 178 -16.63 -45.36 -32.06
C ALA A 178 -15.58 -45.02 -33.15
N ALA A 179 -15.90 -45.28 -34.42
CA ALA A 179 -15.02 -45.09 -35.57
C ALA A 179 -14.38 -43.68 -35.66
N ASN A 180 -15.11 -42.64 -35.24
CA ASN A 180 -14.65 -41.25 -35.22
C ASN A 180 -14.31 -40.72 -33.82
N GLY A 181 -14.47 -41.53 -32.76
CA GLY A 181 -14.30 -41.08 -31.38
C GLY A 181 -12.86 -40.70 -31.03
N ARG A 182 -11.85 -41.31 -31.67
CA ARG A 182 -10.43 -40.95 -31.48
C ARG A 182 -10.04 -39.59 -32.10
N ARG A 183 -10.81 -39.07 -33.06
CA ARG A 183 -10.62 -37.72 -33.64
C ARG A 183 -11.39 -36.64 -32.87
N SER A 184 -12.28 -37.02 -31.95
CA SER A 184 -13.14 -36.08 -31.21
C SER A 184 -12.41 -35.21 -30.18
N GLY A 185 -11.25 -35.66 -29.66
CA GLY A 185 -10.49 -34.92 -28.65
C GLY A 185 -10.07 -33.51 -29.08
N GLY A 186 -9.54 -33.38 -30.31
CA GLY A 186 -9.16 -32.07 -30.85
C GLY A 186 -10.37 -31.15 -31.05
N TYR A 187 -11.47 -31.67 -31.60
CA TYR A 187 -12.70 -30.90 -31.80
C TYR A 187 -13.34 -30.44 -30.48
N ARG A 188 -13.16 -31.19 -29.39
CA ARG A 188 -13.61 -30.77 -28.05
C ARG A 188 -12.79 -29.62 -27.50
N LEU A 189 -11.46 -29.69 -27.62
CA LEU A 189 -10.59 -28.60 -27.18
C LEU A 189 -10.89 -27.32 -27.97
N ILE A 190 -11.10 -27.44 -29.29
CA ILE A 190 -11.55 -26.34 -30.16
C ILE A 190 -12.91 -25.81 -29.70
N SER A 191 -13.86 -26.68 -29.33
CA SER A 191 -15.17 -26.25 -28.83
C SER A 191 -15.07 -25.50 -27.50
N LEU A 192 -14.17 -25.94 -26.60
CA LEU A 192 -13.89 -25.27 -25.33
C LEU A 192 -13.27 -23.89 -25.54
N PHE A 193 -12.21 -23.81 -26.35
CA PHE A 193 -11.57 -22.53 -26.67
C PHE A 193 -12.52 -21.59 -27.42
N SER A 194 -13.39 -22.11 -28.29
CA SER A 194 -14.46 -21.33 -28.91
C SER A 194 -15.42 -20.72 -27.88
N LEU A 195 -15.80 -21.48 -26.84
CA LEU A 195 -16.68 -20.98 -25.80
C LEU A 195 -15.99 -19.91 -24.94
N ILE A 196 -14.72 -20.10 -24.59
CA ILE A 196 -13.91 -19.11 -23.88
C ILE A 196 -13.78 -17.84 -24.72
N PHE A 197 -13.49 -17.97 -26.02
CA PHE A 197 -13.46 -16.84 -26.94
C PHE A 197 -14.81 -16.11 -27.01
N THR A 198 -15.93 -16.84 -26.99
CA THR A 198 -17.27 -16.23 -26.96
C THR A 198 -17.51 -15.43 -25.69
N GLY A 199 -17.10 -15.97 -24.53
CA GLY A 199 -17.16 -15.28 -23.24
C GLY A 199 -16.30 -14.02 -23.23
N TRP A 200 -15.04 -14.15 -23.64
CA TRP A 200 -14.10 -13.04 -23.78
C TRP A 200 -14.64 -11.96 -24.72
N LEU A 201 -15.21 -12.32 -25.87
CA LEU A 201 -15.76 -11.36 -26.82
C LEU A 201 -16.94 -10.58 -26.23
N GLY A 202 -17.78 -11.22 -25.43
CA GLY A 202 -18.86 -10.52 -24.72
C GLY A 202 -18.35 -9.50 -23.71
N LEU A 203 -17.34 -9.88 -22.90
CA LEU A 203 -16.69 -8.95 -21.96
C LEU A 203 -15.98 -7.81 -22.68
N PHE A 204 -15.25 -8.12 -23.75
CA PHE A 204 -14.61 -7.14 -24.63
C PHE A 204 -15.61 -6.09 -25.14
N ILE A 205 -16.78 -6.52 -25.62
CA ILE A 205 -17.81 -5.60 -26.11
C ILE A 205 -18.39 -4.73 -24.98
N ILE A 206 -18.60 -5.30 -23.79
CA ILE A 206 -19.08 -4.53 -22.63
C ILE A 206 -18.08 -3.44 -22.26
N GLU A 207 -16.80 -3.80 -22.13
CA GLU A 207 -15.72 -2.86 -21.76
C GLU A 207 -15.46 -1.82 -22.85
N LEU A 208 -15.54 -2.21 -24.13
CA LEU A 208 -15.43 -1.29 -25.26
C LEU A 208 -16.61 -0.31 -25.28
N THR A 209 -17.82 -0.77 -24.96
CA THR A 209 -19.00 0.12 -24.87
C THR A 209 -18.85 1.13 -23.74
N SER A 210 -18.31 0.73 -22.58
CA SER A 210 -18.01 1.69 -21.51
C SER A 210 -16.89 2.65 -21.88
N LEU A 211 -15.87 2.19 -22.62
CA LEU A 211 -14.79 3.05 -23.12
C LEU A 211 -15.37 4.13 -24.05
N PHE A 212 -16.27 3.75 -24.96
CA PHE A 212 -16.99 4.69 -25.83
C PHE A 212 -17.84 5.68 -25.05
N ALA A 213 -18.54 5.24 -24.00
CA ALA A 213 -19.42 6.08 -23.21
C ALA A 213 -18.68 7.16 -22.41
N VAL A 214 -17.44 6.87 -21.99
CA VAL A 214 -16.64 7.74 -21.11
C VAL A 214 -15.70 8.66 -21.88
N ILE A 215 -14.99 8.15 -22.90
CA ILE A 215 -13.99 8.93 -23.66
C ILE A 215 -14.59 9.53 -24.94
N GLY A 216 -15.60 8.88 -25.54
CA GLY A 216 -16.09 9.22 -26.88
C GLY A 216 -15.37 8.44 -27.99
N ALA A 217 -16.08 8.14 -29.08
CA ALA A 217 -15.56 7.30 -30.16
C ALA A 217 -14.50 8.02 -31.01
N GLU A 218 -14.66 9.33 -31.17
CA GLU A 218 -13.77 10.25 -31.87
C GLU A 218 -12.36 10.29 -31.27
N ASN A 219 -12.24 10.02 -29.96
CA ASN A 219 -10.99 10.12 -29.22
C ASN A 219 -10.22 8.78 -29.15
N LEU A 220 -10.78 7.68 -29.67
CA LEU A 220 -10.11 6.37 -29.59
C LEU A 220 -8.87 6.25 -30.50
N GLY A 221 -8.77 7.11 -31.52
CA GLY A 221 -7.61 7.18 -32.40
C GLY A 221 -6.39 7.86 -31.78
N CYS A 222 -6.60 8.56 -30.65
CA CYS A 222 -5.57 9.29 -29.93
C CYS A 222 -4.51 8.37 -29.33
N GLY A 223 -3.28 8.88 -29.14
CA GLY A 223 -2.21 8.16 -28.47
C GLY A 223 -2.61 7.78 -27.04
N VAL A 224 -2.28 6.56 -26.63
CA VAL A 224 -2.75 6.02 -25.34
C VAL A 224 -2.20 6.79 -24.14
N GLN A 225 -1.07 7.48 -24.28
CA GLN A 225 -0.47 8.35 -23.24
C GLN A 225 -1.40 9.50 -22.82
N SER A 226 -2.37 9.87 -23.65
CA SER A 226 -3.40 10.84 -23.26
C SER A 226 -4.25 10.38 -22.08
N LEU A 227 -4.24 9.07 -21.76
CA LEU A 227 -4.81 8.53 -20.53
C LEU A 227 -3.76 8.49 -19.43
N GLU A 228 -4.09 9.08 -18.27
CA GLU A 228 -3.24 9.17 -17.07
C GLU A 228 -2.56 7.83 -16.70
N ALA A 229 -3.31 6.72 -16.69
CA ALA A 229 -2.76 5.40 -16.36
C ALA A 229 -1.67 4.89 -17.33
N PHE A 230 -1.51 5.51 -18.50
CA PHE A 230 -0.59 5.13 -19.56
C PHE A 230 0.39 6.25 -19.94
N GLU A 231 0.45 7.34 -19.19
CA GLU A 231 1.29 8.51 -19.49
C GLU A 231 2.75 8.13 -19.77
N ASN A 232 3.34 7.31 -18.90
CA ASN A 232 4.73 6.87 -19.00
C ASN A 232 4.91 5.54 -19.76
N THR A 233 3.95 5.12 -20.58
CA THR A 233 4.03 3.83 -21.26
C THR A 233 5.14 3.83 -22.34
N PRO A 234 5.95 2.76 -22.44
CA PRO A 234 6.90 2.62 -23.55
C PRO A 234 6.21 2.37 -24.91
N PHE A 235 4.88 2.21 -24.92
CA PHE A 235 4.06 1.93 -26.10
C PHE A 235 3.27 3.15 -26.60
N GLY A 236 3.77 4.36 -26.39
CA GLY A 236 3.06 5.61 -26.67
C GLY A 236 2.59 5.81 -28.12
N SER A 237 3.22 5.13 -29.08
CA SER A 237 2.82 5.13 -30.49
C SER A 237 1.50 4.40 -30.78
N LEU A 238 0.99 3.60 -29.83
CA LEU A 238 -0.30 2.93 -29.98
C LEU A 238 -1.44 3.88 -29.64
N SER A 239 -2.49 3.81 -30.44
CA SER A 239 -3.75 4.48 -30.11
C SER A 239 -4.45 3.81 -28.93
N ILE A 240 -5.38 4.51 -28.28
CA ILE A 240 -6.20 3.97 -27.19
C ILE A 240 -6.90 2.66 -27.62
N ILE A 241 -7.49 2.62 -28.81
CA ILE A 241 -8.14 1.39 -29.32
C ILE A 241 -7.14 0.26 -29.59
N ALA A 242 -5.96 0.58 -30.14
CA ALA A 242 -4.94 -0.44 -30.39
C ALA A 242 -4.44 -1.04 -29.09
N MET A 243 -4.19 -0.20 -28.08
CA MET A 243 -3.79 -0.66 -26.75
C MET A 243 -4.89 -1.48 -26.08
N PHE A 244 -6.16 -1.04 -26.16
CA PHE A 244 -7.30 -1.79 -25.63
C PHE A 244 -7.38 -3.20 -26.19
N ILE A 245 -7.19 -3.36 -27.51
CA ILE A 245 -7.16 -4.67 -28.18
C ILE A 245 -5.99 -5.52 -27.67
N VAL A 246 -4.79 -4.96 -27.57
CA VAL A 246 -3.60 -5.68 -27.10
C VAL A 246 -3.77 -6.18 -25.66
N ILE A 247 -4.27 -5.32 -24.75
CA ILE A 247 -4.61 -5.68 -23.36
C ILE A 247 -5.57 -6.87 -23.35
N HIS A 248 -6.63 -6.82 -24.15
CA HIS A 248 -7.64 -7.87 -24.18
C HIS A 248 -7.14 -9.18 -24.79
N LEU A 249 -6.26 -9.13 -25.79
CA LEU A 249 -5.61 -10.32 -26.34
C LEU A 249 -4.70 -11.00 -25.31
N THR A 250 -4.01 -10.22 -24.48
CA THR A 250 -3.20 -10.73 -23.36
C THR A 250 -4.07 -11.41 -22.31
N LYS A 251 -5.21 -10.78 -21.95
CA LYS A 251 -6.22 -11.42 -21.08
C LYS A 251 -6.73 -12.74 -21.65
N LEU A 252 -7.05 -12.78 -22.95
CA LEU A 252 -7.50 -13.99 -23.64
C LEU A 252 -6.48 -15.13 -23.54
N LEU A 253 -5.18 -14.83 -23.72
CA LEU A 253 -4.13 -15.82 -23.57
C LEU A 253 -4.06 -16.38 -22.15
N GLY A 254 -4.20 -15.51 -21.13
CA GLY A 254 -4.31 -15.93 -19.73
C GLY A 254 -5.51 -16.85 -19.48
N TYR A 255 -6.68 -16.54 -20.03
CA TYR A 255 -7.88 -17.39 -19.91
C TYR A 255 -7.70 -18.77 -20.56
N LEU A 256 -7.05 -18.82 -21.73
CA LEU A 256 -6.72 -20.07 -22.41
C LEU A 256 -5.70 -20.89 -21.62
N LEU A 257 -4.72 -20.24 -20.99
CA LEU A 257 -3.74 -20.89 -20.11
C LEU A 257 -4.42 -21.55 -18.91
N ILE A 258 -5.30 -20.83 -18.21
CA ILE A 258 -6.05 -21.37 -17.06
C ILE A 258 -6.87 -22.59 -17.47
N SER A 259 -7.60 -22.50 -18.58
CA SER A 259 -8.36 -23.63 -19.12
C SER A 259 -7.46 -24.82 -19.47
N ALA A 260 -6.31 -24.57 -20.09
CA ALA A 260 -5.35 -25.62 -20.41
C ALA A 260 -4.85 -26.33 -19.15
N VAL A 261 -4.47 -25.58 -18.10
CA VAL A 261 -4.04 -26.16 -16.82
C VAL A 261 -5.18 -26.96 -16.17
N CYS A 262 -6.43 -26.48 -16.20
CA CYS A 262 -7.60 -27.23 -15.74
C CYS A 262 -7.75 -28.58 -16.47
N VAL A 263 -7.68 -28.56 -17.81
CA VAL A 263 -7.80 -29.77 -18.65
C VAL A 263 -6.64 -30.72 -18.39
N LEU A 264 -5.43 -30.20 -18.24
CA LEU A 264 -4.24 -30.98 -17.93
C LEU A 264 -4.40 -31.67 -16.58
N LEU A 265 -4.68 -30.93 -15.51
CA LEU A 265 -4.90 -31.49 -14.17
C LEU A 265 -6.01 -32.54 -14.18
N CYS A 266 -7.11 -32.31 -14.90
CA CYS A 266 -8.19 -33.29 -14.97
C CYS A 266 -7.79 -34.57 -15.70
N THR A 267 -6.99 -34.44 -16.77
CA THR A 267 -6.47 -35.58 -17.53
C THR A 267 -5.51 -36.42 -16.68
N LEU A 268 -4.70 -35.76 -15.86
CA LEU A 268 -3.63 -36.38 -15.09
C LEU A 268 -4.13 -37.00 -13.78
N THR A 269 -4.82 -36.20 -12.97
CA THR A 269 -5.23 -36.56 -11.61
C THR A 269 -6.50 -37.38 -11.63
N LYS A 270 -7.34 -37.19 -12.65
CA LYS A 270 -8.70 -37.70 -12.72
C LYS A 270 -9.52 -37.31 -11.48
N ASN A 271 -9.18 -36.20 -10.84
CA ASN A 271 -9.85 -35.68 -9.66
C ASN A 271 -10.51 -34.34 -10.01
N LEU A 272 -11.84 -34.32 -9.99
CA LEU A 272 -12.62 -33.15 -10.40
C LEU A 272 -12.37 -31.94 -9.47
N PRO A 273 -12.50 -32.07 -8.13
CA PRO A 273 -12.16 -31.00 -7.20
C PRO A 273 -10.77 -30.40 -7.43
N LEU A 274 -9.74 -31.23 -7.54
CA LEU A 274 -8.36 -30.75 -7.69
C LEU A 274 -8.15 -29.98 -8.99
N SER A 275 -8.83 -30.38 -10.06
CA SER A 275 -8.74 -29.73 -11.37
C SER A 275 -9.47 -28.40 -11.45
N LEU A 276 -10.40 -28.14 -10.53
CA LEU A 276 -11.17 -26.90 -10.43
C LEU A 276 -10.52 -25.92 -9.45
N PHE A 277 -10.20 -26.40 -8.24
CA PHE A 277 -9.72 -25.54 -7.16
C PHE A 277 -8.26 -25.12 -7.30
N VAL A 278 -7.38 -25.96 -7.86
CA VAL A 278 -5.95 -25.59 -7.95
C VAL A 278 -5.73 -24.43 -8.93
N PRO A 279 -6.23 -24.44 -10.18
CA PRO A 279 -6.05 -23.31 -11.09
C PRO A 279 -6.73 -22.03 -10.57
N MET A 280 -7.89 -22.18 -9.92
CA MET A 280 -8.61 -21.07 -9.29
C MET A 280 -7.83 -20.49 -8.10
N ALA A 281 -7.31 -21.34 -7.21
CA ALA A 281 -6.53 -20.89 -6.06
C ALA A 281 -5.22 -20.23 -6.50
N VAL A 282 -4.51 -20.82 -7.46
CA VAL A 282 -3.26 -20.24 -7.98
C VAL A 282 -3.51 -18.88 -8.64
N THR A 283 -4.61 -18.70 -9.36
CA THR A 283 -4.92 -17.38 -9.98
C THR A 283 -5.40 -16.35 -8.96
N CYS A 284 -6.28 -16.73 -8.03
CA CYS A 284 -6.84 -15.79 -7.05
C CYS A 284 -5.86 -15.46 -5.90
N VAL A 285 -5.18 -16.46 -5.33
CA VAL A 285 -4.28 -16.28 -4.18
C VAL A 285 -3.03 -15.51 -4.61
N TRP A 286 -2.51 -15.76 -5.80
CA TRP A 286 -1.29 -15.10 -6.27
C TRP A 286 -1.48 -13.60 -6.46
N VAL A 287 -2.60 -13.18 -7.04
CA VAL A 287 -2.89 -11.75 -7.24
C VAL A 287 -3.21 -11.07 -5.91
N TYR A 288 -3.80 -11.79 -4.97
CA TYR A 288 -4.05 -11.27 -3.63
C TYR A 288 -2.74 -11.08 -2.83
N LEU A 289 -1.80 -12.02 -2.91
CA LEU A 289 -0.55 -11.97 -2.14
C LEU A 289 0.41 -10.88 -2.63
N PHE A 290 0.50 -10.67 -3.94
CA PHE A 290 1.48 -9.75 -4.52
C PHE A 290 0.88 -8.41 -4.98
N GLY A 291 -0.45 -8.27 -5.02
CA GLY A 291 -1.12 -7.10 -5.60
C GLY A 291 -1.09 -7.12 -7.13
N GLN A 292 -2.02 -6.39 -7.77
CA GLN A 292 -2.19 -6.45 -9.24
C GLN A 292 -0.93 -6.03 -10.01
N ASN A 293 -0.19 -5.03 -9.51
CA ASN A 293 0.97 -4.49 -10.22
C ASN A 293 2.22 -5.36 -10.06
N ASN A 294 2.43 -6.01 -8.90
CA ASN A 294 3.60 -6.88 -8.72
C ASN A 294 3.34 -8.33 -9.15
N ALA A 295 2.09 -8.79 -9.17
CA ALA A 295 1.75 -10.16 -9.59
C ALA A 295 2.23 -10.49 -11.01
N VAL A 296 2.43 -9.46 -11.84
CA VAL A 296 2.95 -9.54 -13.21
C VAL A 296 4.31 -10.21 -13.28
N TYR A 297 5.19 -9.93 -12.30
CA TYR A 297 6.60 -10.32 -12.34
C TYR A 297 6.86 -11.80 -12.07
N TYR A 298 5.86 -12.53 -11.58
CA TYR A 298 6.13 -13.82 -10.95
C TYR A 298 5.44 -15.02 -11.61
N SER A 299 4.46 -14.82 -12.50
CA SER A 299 3.66 -15.95 -12.99
C SER A 299 2.99 -15.71 -14.35
N PRO A 300 2.97 -16.71 -15.26
CA PRO A 300 2.22 -16.60 -16.51
C PRO A 300 0.70 -16.57 -16.29
N PHE A 301 0.21 -16.92 -15.09
CA PHE A 301 -1.20 -16.76 -14.73
C PHE A 301 -1.62 -15.28 -14.64
N SER A 302 -0.67 -14.36 -14.43
CA SER A 302 -0.94 -12.93 -14.35
C SER A 302 -1.33 -12.31 -15.69
N LEU A 303 -1.17 -13.03 -16.82
CA LEU A 303 -1.62 -12.57 -18.15
C LEU A 303 -3.12 -12.21 -18.18
N VAL A 304 -3.94 -12.77 -17.27
CA VAL A 304 -5.37 -12.37 -17.12
C VAL A 304 -5.58 -10.94 -16.64
N LEU A 305 -4.56 -10.28 -16.09
CA LEU A 305 -4.61 -8.87 -15.70
C LEU A 305 -4.58 -7.96 -16.94
N GLY A 306 -3.77 -8.29 -17.94
CA GLY A 306 -3.66 -7.53 -19.19
C GLY A 306 -3.00 -6.16 -19.02
N SER A 307 -3.69 -5.18 -18.42
CA SER A 307 -3.29 -3.77 -18.36
C SER A 307 -1.93 -3.50 -17.71
N PRO A 308 -1.53 -4.16 -16.60
CA PRO A 308 -0.28 -3.79 -15.92
C PRO A 308 1.00 -4.07 -16.72
N TYR A 309 0.91 -4.86 -17.79
CA TYR A 309 2.02 -5.10 -18.71
C TYR A 309 2.30 -3.94 -19.66
N TYR A 310 1.35 -3.01 -19.78
CA TYR A 310 1.38 -1.93 -20.76
C TYR A 310 1.27 -0.55 -20.11
N THR A 311 1.00 -0.48 -18.81
CA THR A 311 1.12 0.76 -18.03
C THR A 311 2.60 1.15 -17.91
N GLY A 312 2.84 2.45 -17.87
CA GLY A 312 4.17 3.02 -17.70
C GLY A 312 4.70 2.91 -16.28
N ASP A 313 5.87 3.53 -16.10
CA ASP A 313 6.37 3.88 -14.77
C ASP A 313 5.31 4.72 -14.05
N CYS A 314 5.03 4.38 -12.80
CA CYS A 314 4.15 5.20 -11.99
C CYS A 314 4.95 5.91 -10.94
N TYR A 315 4.84 7.24 -10.99
CA TYR A 315 5.44 8.13 -10.04
C TYR A 315 4.36 8.64 -9.09
N VAL A 316 4.72 8.84 -7.84
CA VAL A 316 3.97 9.70 -6.92
C VAL A 316 4.82 10.92 -6.65
N THR A 317 4.22 12.09 -6.84
CA THR A 317 4.87 13.36 -6.54
C THR A 317 4.65 13.69 -5.07
N GLU A 318 5.70 13.56 -4.26
CA GLU A 318 5.73 14.06 -2.87
C GLU A 318 6.54 15.37 -2.86
N GLY A 319 5.85 16.51 -2.96
CA GLY A 319 6.49 17.83 -3.03
C GLY A 319 7.22 18.07 -4.35
N ARG A 320 8.57 18.10 -4.34
CA ARG A 320 9.42 18.24 -5.54
C ARG A 320 10.08 16.93 -6.00
N LEU A 321 9.80 15.80 -5.33
CA LEU A 321 10.37 14.49 -5.63
C LEU A 321 9.34 13.60 -6.34
N GLU A 322 9.74 13.02 -7.47
CA GLU A 322 8.97 11.98 -8.18
C GLU A 322 9.46 10.60 -7.71
N ILE A 323 8.65 9.91 -6.90
CA ILE A 323 8.97 8.58 -6.36
C ILE A 323 8.38 7.51 -7.27
N LEU A 324 9.23 6.66 -7.85
CA LEU A 324 8.80 5.52 -8.68
C LEU A 324 8.16 4.43 -7.80
N LEU A 325 6.83 4.31 -7.83
CA LEU A 325 6.08 3.25 -7.15
C LEU A 325 6.26 1.88 -7.80
N TYR A 326 6.26 1.85 -9.14
CA TYR A 326 6.47 0.64 -9.91
C TYR A 326 7.06 0.99 -11.26
N SER A 327 8.07 0.22 -11.67
CA SER A 327 8.63 0.30 -13.00
C SER A 327 7.70 -0.35 -14.02
N CYS A 328 7.72 0.18 -15.24
CA CYS A 328 7.16 -0.47 -16.41
C CYS A 328 7.71 -1.90 -16.53
N VAL A 329 6.83 -2.82 -16.93
CA VAL A 329 7.20 -4.22 -17.06
C VAL A 329 8.07 -4.38 -18.30
N PRO A 330 9.29 -4.96 -18.19
CA PRO A 330 10.15 -5.16 -19.34
C PRO A 330 9.44 -6.01 -20.41
N ALA A 331 9.45 -5.54 -21.67
CA ALA A 331 8.78 -6.26 -22.76
C ALA A 331 9.29 -7.70 -22.93
N GLU A 332 10.55 -7.95 -22.60
CA GLU A 332 11.17 -9.29 -22.60
C GLU A 332 10.47 -10.26 -21.65
N LEU A 333 10.06 -9.78 -20.47
CA LEU A 333 9.32 -10.60 -19.50
C LEU A 333 7.95 -10.98 -20.04
N LEU A 334 7.22 -10.03 -20.64
CA LEU A 334 5.93 -10.30 -21.28
C LEU A 334 6.08 -11.36 -22.38
N VAL A 335 7.09 -11.23 -23.24
CA VAL A 335 7.39 -12.22 -24.31
C VAL A 335 7.72 -13.59 -23.71
N MET A 336 8.50 -13.64 -22.63
CA MET A 336 8.83 -14.87 -21.91
C MET A 336 7.56 -15.55 -21.38
N LEU A 337 6.68 -14.81 -20.69
CA LEU A 337 5.45 -15.33 -20.12
C LEU A 337 4.45 -15.79 -21.20
N ILE A 338 4.32 -15.05 -22.30
CA ILE A 338 3.54 -15.46 -23.48
C ILE A 338 4.09 -16.79 -24.03
N THR A 339 5.42 -16.90 -24.16
CA THR A 339 6.06 -18.12 -24.67
C THR A 339 5.79 -19.32 -23.75
N ILE A 340 5.93 -19.14 -22.44
CA ILE A 340 5.60 -20.17 -21.44
C ILE A 340 4.13 -20.57 -21.55
N ALA A 341 3.21 -19.60 -21.65
CA ALA A 341 1.77 -19.87 -21.76
C ALA A 341 1.45 -20.69 -23.02
N VAL A 342 2.00 -20.31 -24.17
CA VAL A 342 1.82 -21.03 -25.45
C VAL A 342 2.37 -22.46 -25.36
N ILE A 343 3.54 -22.66 -24.75
CA ILE A 343 4.12 -23.99 -24.54
C ILE A 343 3.18 -24.85 -23.66
N VAL A 344 2.68 -24.32 -22.54
CA VAL A 344 1.78 -25.05 -21.65
C VAL A 344 0.47 -25.42 -22.35
N ILE A 345 -0.11 -24.51 -23.14
CA ILE A 345 -1.32 -24.78 -23.93
C ILE A 345 -1.06 -25.88 -24.97
N ALA A 346 0.06 -25.81 -25.69
CA ALA A 346 0.43 -26.80 -26.72
C ALA A 346 0.69 -28.18 -26.12
N VAL A 347 1.44 -28.25 -25.00
CA VAL A 347 1.71 -29.49 -24.25
C VAL A 347 0.40 -30.09 -23.75
N THR A 348 -0.48 -29.27 -23.18
CA THR A 348 -1.80 -29.71 -22.73
C THR A 348 -2.60 -30.33 -23.87
N ALA A 349 -2.66 -29.66 -25.02
CA ALA A 349 -3.37 -30.18 -26.20
C ALA A 349 -2.81 -31.54 -26.64
N ALA A 350 -1.48 -31.67 -26.69
CA ALA A 350 -0.81 -32.92 -27.07
C ALA A 350 -1.09 -34.06 -26.06
N VAL A 351 -0.99 -33.78 -24.75
CA VAL A 351 -1.27 -34.73 -23.67
C VAL A 351 -2.72 -35.16 -23.68
N TYR A 352 -3.65 -34.21 -23.77
CA TYR A 352 -5.09 -34.46 -23.80
C TYR A 352 -5.50 -35.32 -25.00
N ILE A 353 -5.12 -34.92 -26.21
CA ILE A 353 -5.40 -35.68 -27.45
C ILE A 353 -4.73 -37.06 -27.39
N GLY A 354 -3.51 -37.15 -26.87
CA GLY A 354 -2.78 -38.41 -26.68
C GLY A 354 -3.47 -39.36 -25.69
N SER A 355 -4.03 -38.84 -24.61
CA SER A 355 -4.75 -39.61 -23.58
C SER A 355 -6.05 -40.25 -24.07
N ILE A 356 -6.63 -39.70 -25.14
CA ILE A 356 -7.81 -40.21 -25.83
C ILE A 356 -7.41 -41.29 -26.84
N LYS A 357 -6.24 -41.16 -27.47
CA LYS A 357 -5.72 -42.12 -28.45
C LYS A 357 -5.10 -43.38 -27.81
N ARG A 358 -4.54 -43.30 -26.60
CA ARG A 358 -3.92 -44.44 -25.90
C ARG A 358 -4.73 -44.86 -24.66
N CYS A 359 -5.04 -46.16 -24.51
CA CYS A 359 -5.71 -46.70 -23.31
C CYS A 359 -4.89 -46.50 -22.01
N ARG A 360 -3.58 -46.27 -22.10
CA ARG A 360 -2.69 -45.93 -20.98
C ARG A 360 -1.58 -44.97 -21.46
N PRO A 361 -1.53 -43.70 -21.04
CA PRO A 361 -0.33 -42.89 -21.22
C PRO A 361 0.80 -43.48 -20.35
N GLY A 362 2.03 -43.53 -20.88
CA GLY A 362 3.19 -44.02 -20.13
C GLY A 362 3.48 -43.08 -18.95
N LYS A 363 3.42 -43.61 -17.73
CA LYS A 363 3.55 -42.85 -16.46
C LYS A 363 4.78 -41.91 -16.44
N LYS A 364 5.89 -42.30 -17.08
CA LYS A 364 7.18 -41.57 -17.04
C LYS A 364 7.19 -40.23 -17.78
N ALA A 365 6.58 -40.12 -18.97
CA ALA A 365 6.54 -38.87 -19.74
C ALA A 365 5.62 -37.81 -19.10
N VAL A 366 4.56 -38.29 -18.42
CA VAL A 366 3.59 -37.49 -17.70
C VAL A 366 4.19 -36.90 -16.42
N ILE A 367 4.95 -37.68 -15.66
CA ILE A 367 5.59 -37.24 -14.42
C ILE A 367 6.69 -36.20 -14.71
N SER A 368 7.45 -36.36 -15.81
CA SER A 368 8.48 -35.39 -16.23
C SER A 368 7.90 -34.03 -16.61
N ALA A 369 6.74 -33.98 -17.28
CA ALA A 369 6.08 -32.72 -17.64
C ALA A 369 5.49 -32.01 -16.42
N VAL A 370 4.93 -32.76 -15.46
CA VAL A 370 4.37 -32.24 -14.21
C VAL A 370 5.47 -31.69 -13.28
N ALA A 371 6.60 -32.40 -13.17
CA ALA A 371 7.73 -31.95 -12.36
C ALA A 371 8.33 -30.64 -12.89
N ALA A 372 8.48 -30.50 -14.22
CA ALA A 372 8.96 -29.26 -14.82
C ALA A 372 8.02 -28.07 -14.60
N SER A 373 6.69 -28.30 -14.62
CA SER A 373 5.71 -27.24 -14.35
C SER A 373 5.58 -26.88 -12.86
N LEU A 374 5.76 -27.81 -11.93
CA LEU A 374 5.67 -27.54 -10.49
C LEU A 374 6.94 -26.90 -9.89
N ILE A 375 8.13 -27.20 -10.43
CA ILE A 375 9.40 -26.64 -9.94
C ILE A 375 9.51 -25.13 -10.22
N LEU A 376 8.83 -24.64 -11.26
CA LEU A 376 8.76 -23.20 -11.56
C LEU A 376 7.77 -22.42 -10.68
N LEU A 377 6.95 -23.09 -9.86
CA LEU A 377 5.80 -22.48 -9.17
C LEU A 377 5.97 -22.26 -7.65
N LEU A 378 7.02 -22.77 -6.99
CA LEU A 378 6.99 -22.96 -5.52
C LEU A 378 8.25 -22.61 -4.70
N SER A 379 9.12 -21.69 -5.12
CA SER A 379 10.23 -21.25 -4.24
C SER A 379 9.83 -20.08 -3.34
N GLY A 380 9.60 -20.35 -2.05
CA GLY A 380 9.56 -19.33 -0.98
C GLY A 380 8.80 -19.74 0.30
N CYS A 381 9.53 -20.07 1.38
CA CYS A 381 9.16 -20.14 2.82
C CYS A 381 10.48 -20.41 3.61
N SER A 382 10.77 -20.00 4.86
CA SER A 382 9.96 -19.70 6.06
C SER A 382 10.80 -19.03 7.21
N GLN A 383 10.11 -18.65 8.31
CA GLN A 383 10.46 -17.95 9.58
C GLN A 383 11.23 -18.73 10.70
N SER A 384 11.78 -18.04 11.74
CA SER A 384 11.28 -18.02 13.18
C SER A 384 12.23 -17.40 14.28
N THR A 385 11.61 -16.68 15.26
CA THR A 385 11.78 -16.24 16.72
C THR A 385 13.02 -16.55 17.61
N ALA A 386 13.38 -15.89 18.76
CA ALA A 386 13.08 -14.64 19.54
C ALA A 386 13.92 -14.62 20.88
N ASP A 387 14.14 -13.48 21.60
CA ASP A 387 14.20 -13.39 23.10
C ASP A 387 14.24 -11.95 23.73
N ASN A 388 13.51 -11.68 24.83
CA ASN A 388 12.97 -10.36 25.28
C ASN A 388 13.69 -9.53 26.39
N THR A 389 13.87 -8.21 26.17
CA THR A 389 13.91 -7.11 27.18
C THR A 389 13.02 -5.93 26.76
N ALA A 390 12.70 -5.01 27.69
CA ALA A 390 11.98 -3.76 27.41
C ALA A 390 12.97 -2.61 27.28
N ALA A 391 12.88 -1.85 26.20
CA ALA A 391 13.64 -0.62 26.02
C ALA A 391 12.69 0.48 25.52
N ASP A 392 12.96 1.70 25.96
CA ASP A 392 12.27 2.91 25.55
C ASP A 392 13.00 3.46 24.31
N GLY A 393 12.27 3.66 23.22
CA GLY A 393 12.81 4.26 22.02
C GLY A 393 13.03 5.75 22.22
N ARG A 394 14.19 6.26 21.79
CA ARG A 394 14.50 7.70 21.81
C ARG A 394 14.79 8.18 20.40
N TYR A 395 14.69 9.50 20.20
CA TYR A 395 15.06 10.14 18.94
C TYR A 395 16.51 9.80 18.58
N GLY A 396 16.68 9.03 17.50
CA GLY A 396 17.99 8.77 16.89
C GLY A 396 19.06 8.08 17.75
N PHE A 397 18.74 7.49 18.91
CA PHE A 397 19.74 6.83 19.77
C PHE A 397 19.22 5.57 20.45
N ALA A 398 20.01 4.50 20.48
CA ALA A 398 19.67 3.25 21.16
C ALA A 398 20.89 2.52 21.76
N TYR A 399 20.67 1.66 22.75
CA TYR A 399 21.69 0.85 23.42
C TYR A 399 21.17 -0.56 23.67
N ASP A 400 21.93 -1.59 23.26
CA ASP A 400 21.51 -3.00 23.36
C ASP A 400 22.15 -3.76 24.54
N GLY A 401 23.09 -3.15 25.25
CA GLY A 401 23.89 -3.79 26.30
C GLY A 401 25.34 -4.08 25.90
N GLU A 402 25.62 -4.16 24.60
CA GLU A 402 26.95 -4.44 24.03
C GLU A 402 27.52 -3.23 23.27
N GLY A 403 26.67 -2.36 22.73
CA GLY A 403 27.08 -1.18 21.99
C GLY A 403 25.98 -0.14 21.83
N TYR A 404 26.37 1.04 21.36
CA TYR A 404 25.49 2.19 21.12
C TYR A 404 25.17 2.33 19.64
N TYR A 405 23.96 2.79 19.33
CA TYR A 405 23.48 3.01 17.98
C TYR A 405 23.05 4.46 17.86
N GLU A 406 23.59 5.16 16.89
CA GLU A 406 23.33 6.57 16.64
C GLU A 406 22.82 6.79 15.22
N LEU A 407 21.80 7.63 15.09
CA LEU A 407 21.34 8.16 13.81
C LEU A 407 22.15 9.40 13.44
N SER A 408 23.10 9.23 12.53
CA SER A 408 23.75 10.35 11.87
C SER A 408 22.83 10.90 10.79
N THR A 409 22.55 12.21 10.84
CA THR A 409 21.75 12.91 9.84
C THR A 409 22.62 13.95 9.16
N GLU A 410 22.71 13.91 7.84
CA GLU A 410 23.39 14.89 7.02
C GLU A 410 22.34 15.83 6.43
N THR A 411 22.54 17.14 6.56
CA THR A 411 21.62 18.17 6.05
C THR A 411 22.30 19.11 5.07
N ASP A 412 21.53 19.71 4.16
CA ASP A 412 21.99 20.80 3.29
C ASP A 412 22.02 22.15 4.02
N ASP A 413 22.45 23.20 3.32
CA ASP A 413 22.52 24.57 3.83
C ASP A 413 21.14 25.16 4.19
N GLU A 414 20.04 24.51 3.78
CA GLU A 414 18.65 24.86 4.10
C GLU A 414 18.05 23.97 5.21
N TYR A 415 18.88 23.18 5.90
CA TYR A 415 18.49 22.20 6.94
C TYR A 415 17.62 21.04 6.44
N ASN A 416 17.57 20.78 5.13
CA ASN A 416 16.89 19.59 4.60
C ASN A 416 17.78 18.35 4.77
N ILE A 417 17.19 17.23 5.19
CA ILE A 417 17.90 15.96 5.36
C ILE A 417 18.32 15.40 3.99
N ILE A 418 19.63 15.29 3.74
CA ILE A 418 20.26 14.69 2.55
C ILE A 418 20.40 13.18 2.74
N SER A 419 20.90 12.75 3.90
CA SER A 419 21.12 11.34 4.19
C SER A 419 20.98 11.01 5.67
N GLN A 420 20.55 9.79 5.97
CA GLN A 420 20.56 9.26 7.33
C GLN A 420 21.33 7.96 7.39
N ARG A 421 22.12 7.76 8.44
CA ARG A 421 22.91 6.55 8.66
C ARG A 421 22.77 6.10 10.09
N ILE A 422 22.58 4.80 10.27
CA ILE A 422 22.64 4.18 11.60
C ILE A 422 24.07 3.68 11.79
N ILE A 423 24.77 4.29 12.73
CA ILE A 423 26.16 4.00 13.08
C ILE A 423 26.17 3.22 14.40
N ARG A 424 26.98 2.18 14.50
CA ARG A 424 27.19 1.44 15.75
C ARG A 424 28.55 1.79 16.35
N TYR A 425 28.55 1.97 17.66
CA TYR A 425 29.74 2.13 18.49
C TYR A 425 29.83 0.97 19.48
N ASP A 426 31.04 0.59 19.86
CA ASP A 426 31.27 -0.37 20.95
C ASP A 426 30.92 0.22 22.34
N ASP A 427 31.06 -0.58 23.40
CA ASP A 427 30.79 -0.17 24.79
C ASP A 427 31.72 0.94 25.31
N LYS A 428 32.76 1.29 24.55
CA LYS A 428 33.75 2.33 24.81
C LYS A 428 33.65 3.51 23.85
N LEU A 429 32.61 3.57 23.01
CA LEU A 429 32.40 4.58 21.97
C LEU A 429 33.47 4.57 20.86
N ASN A 430 34.17 3.46 20.66
CA ASN A 430 35.03 3.29 19.49
C ASN A 430 34.21 2.84 18.29
N LEU A 431 34.63 3.32 17.12
CA LEU A 431 34.19 2.83 15.82
C LEU A 431 34.96 1.53 15.48
N SER A 432 34.25 0.48 15.05
CA SER A 432 34.83 -0.71 14.41
C SER A 432 35.02 -0.50 12.89
N GLU A 433 35.70 -1.43 12.21
CA GLU A 433 36.04 -1.25 10.78
C GLU A 433 34.84 -1.46 9.81
N ASP A 434 33.66 -1.91 10.27
CA ASP A 434 32.46 -2.24 9.45
C ASP A 434 31.15 -1.55 9.96
N ASP A 435 31.17 -0.24 10.23
CA ASP A 435 30.23 0.42 11.17
C ASP A 435 28.92 1.03 10.63
N ILE A 436 28.69 1.03 9.32
CA ILE A 436 27.42 1.49 8.77
C ILE A 436 26.45 0.31 8.72
N LEU A 437 25.59 0.17 9.73
CA LEU A 437 24.52 -0.83 9.70
C LEU A 437 23.57 -0.59 8.54
N ARG A 438 23.35 0.69 8.21
CA ARG A 438 22.52 1.07 7.08
C ARG A 438 22.78 2.49 6.60
N ASN A 439 22.82 2.64 5.28
CA ASN A 439 22.67 3.91 4.61
C ASN A 439 21.21 4.07 4.20
N ILE A 440 20.55 5.11 4.69
CA ILE A 440 19.16 5.45 4.40
C ILE A 440 19.23 6.62 3.43
N THR A 441 19.18 6.28 2.14
CA THR A 441 19.15 7.25 1.05
C THR A 441 17.70 7.63 0.74
N CYS A 442 17.42 8.92 0.88
CA CYS A 442 16.33 9.72 0.29
C CYS A 442 14.87 9.38 0.59
N ASP A 443 14.49 8.12 0.77
CA ASP A 443 13.08 7.70 0.69
C ASP A 443 12.37 7.55 2.05
N GLY A 444 13.07 7.69 3.19
CA GLY A 444 12.43 7.54 4.50
C GLY A 444 13.18 8.26 5.61
N ARG A 445 12.46 8.94 6.51
CA ARG A 445 13.03 9.55 7.71
C ARG A 445 12.95 8.57 8.87
N VAL A 446 14.04 8.38 9.58
CA VAL A 446 14.03 7.68 10.87
C VAL A 446 13.76 8.69 11.97
N ALA A 447 12.67 8.48 12.71
CA ALA A 447 12.33 9.32 13.85
C ALA A 447 12.72 8.63 15.16
N TYR A 448 12.31 7.38 15.37
CA TYR A 448 12.54 6.67 16.64
C TYR A 448 13.38 5.43 16.43
N MET A 449 14.29 5.17 17.38
CA MET A 449 15.12 3.97 17.42
C MET A 449 15.09 3.32 18.79
N LEU A 450 15.14 1.99 18.79
CA LEU A 450 15.03 1.14 19.96
C LEU A 450 15.84 -0.13 19.74
N ALA A 451 16.76 -0.47 20.64
CA ALA A 451 17.48 -1.74 20.58
C ALA A 451 16.95 -2.70 21.66
N SER A 452 16.60 -3.91 21.25
CA SER A 452 16.08 -4.95 22.12
C SER A 452 16.15 -6.32 21.44
N ASP A 453 16.42 -7.39 22.19
CA ASP A 453 16.22 -8.77 21.73
C ASP A 453 17.15 -9.21 20.58
N GLY A 454 18.32 -8.59 20.46
CA GLY A 454 19.15 -8.77 19.29
C GLY A 454 18.56 -8.15 18.02
N TYR A 455 17.63 -7.20 18.16
CA TYR A 455 17.06 -6.41 17.08
C TYR A 455 17.18 -4.91 17.36
N LEU A 456 17.36 -4.13 16.30
CA LEU A 456 17.17 -2.68 16.29
C LEU A 456 15.85 -2.36 15.60
N TYR A 457 14.87 -1.91 16.36
CA TYR A 457 13.58 -1.42 15.89
C TYR A 457 13.68 0.06 15.58
N TYR A 458 13.06 0.49 14.48
CA TYR A 458 13.03 1.89 14.12
C TYR A 458 11.82 2.22 13.24
N THR A 459 11.37 3.48 13.27
CA THR A 459 10.33 3.96 12.35
C THR A 459 10.95 4.46 11.06
N GLU A 460 10.28 4.22 9.94
CA GLU A 460 10.66 4.75 8.62
C GLU A 460 9.44 5.54 8.12
N SER A 461 9.53 6.87 8.18
CA SER A 461 8.46 7.81 7.87
C SER A 461 8.48 8.21 6.40
N PHE A 462 7.30 8.26 5.79
CA PHE A 462 7.06 8.63 4.39
C PHE A 462 5.98 9.73 4.34
N GLN A 463 6.04 10.67 3.40
CA GLN A 463 5.18 11.85 3.40
C GLN A 463 3.95 11.65 2.50
N ASN A 464 2.85 11.17 3.06
CA ASN A 464 1.64 10.91 2.30
C ASN A 464 0.66 12.10 2.31
N GLY A 465 0.51 12.81 1.18
CA GLY A 465 -0.53 13.84 1.00
C GLY A 465 -0.47 15.02 1.99
N GLY A 466 0.72 15.33 2.52
CA GLY A 466 0.92 16.36 3.54
C GLY A 466 1.00 15.86 4.98
N THR A 467 0.72 14.58 5.23
CA THR A 467 0.85 13.91 6.55
C THR A 467 1.94 12.83 6.53
N TYR A 468 2.74 12.71 7.58
CA TYR A 468 3.73 11.63 7.68
C TYR A 468 3.04 10.32 8.08
N THR A 469 3.45 9.21 7.46
CA THR A 469 3.03 7.85 7.86
C THR A 469 4.25 6.98 8.02
N ASP A 470 4.27 6.20 9.09
CA ASP A 470 5.43 5.47 9.54
C ASP A 470 5.26 3.96 9.35
N ASN A 471 6.23 3.36 8.68
CA ASN A 471 6.47 1.94 8.76
C ASN A 471 7.25 1.64 10.04
N VAL A 472 6.94 0.52 10.70
CA VAL A 472 7.75 -0.02 11.79
C VAL A 472 8.63 -1.12 11.23
N CYS A 473 9.94 -0.94 11.32
CA CYS A 473 10.93 -1.85 10.79
C CYS A 473 11.82 -2.40 11.92
N ARG A 474 12.47 -3.54 11.67
CA ARG A 474 13.55 -4.04 12.53
C ARG A 474 14.72 -4.58 11.73
N ILE A 475 15.91 -4.44 12.29
CA ILE A 475 17.16 -5.03 11.80
C ILE A 475 17.62 -6.05 12.82
N ARG A 476 17.90 -7.28 12.40
CA ARG A 476 18.51 -8.29 13.27
C ARG A 476 20.00 -7.97 13.45
N LEU A 477 20.46 -7.83 14.68
CA LEU A 477 21.83 -7.39 14.98
C LEU A 477 22.90 -8.45 14.70
N SER A 478 22.52 -9.73 14.57
CA SER A 478 23.46 -10.82 14.31
C SER A 478 23.91 -10.93 12.84
N ASP A 479 23.04 -10.57 11.90
CA ASP A 479 23.25 -10.75 10.44
C ASP A 479 22.83 -9.52 9.62
N TYR A 480 22.41 -8.44 10.28
CA TYR A 480 21.94 -7.19 9.70
C TYR A 480 20.75 -7.32 8.73
N TYR A 481 19.96 -8.41 8.85
CA TYR A 481 18.77 -8.60 8.03
C TYR A 481 17.65 -7.61 8.42
N LYS A 482 17.18 -6.82 7.46
CA LYS A 482 16.03 -5.88 7.60
C LYS A 482 14.72 -6.60 7.30
N GLU A 483 13.71 -6.35 8.13
CA GLU A 483 12.31 -6.62 7.80
C GLU A 483 11.38 -5.49 8.25
N THR A 484 10.30 -5.28 7.50
CA THR A 484 9.20 -4.39 7.89
C THR A 484 8.17 -5.19 8.67
N VAL A 485 7.95 -4.80 9.93
CA VAL A 485 7.08 -5.52 10.88
C VAL A 485 5.64 -5.01 10.79
N LEU A 486 5.47 -3.71 10.54
CA LEU A 486 4.18 -3.10 10.26
C LEU A 486 4.37 -2.09 9.15
N ALA A 487 3.66 -2.29 8.04
CA ALA A 487 3.57 -1.29 6.99
C ALA A 487 2.37 -0.39 7.26
N ALA A 488 2.56 0.93 7.18
CA ALA A 488 1.44 1.86 7.09
C ALA A 488 0.60 1.50 5.86
N PRO A 489 -0.75 1.51 5.96
CA PRO A 489 -1.59 1.38 4.79
C PRO A 489 -1.28 2.55 3.87
N GLY A 490 -0.90 2.28 2.62
CA GLY A 490 -0.86 3.33 1.61
C GLY A 490 -2.21 4.05 1.57
N ALA A 491 -2.20 5.37 1.39
CA ALA A 491 -3.34 6.29 1.53
C ALA A 491 -4.64 5.91 0.80
N GLN A 492 -4.65 4.85 -0.02
CA GLN A 492 -5.87 4.19 -0.43
C GLN A 492 -5.66 2.68 -0.48
N ARG A 493 -6.24 1.95 0.49
CA ARG A 493 -6.52 0.53 0.26
C ARG A 493 -7.84 0.43 -0.50
N LEU A 494 -7.74 0.41 -1.83
CA LEU A 494 -8.77 -0.19 -2.69
C LEU A 494 -8.82 -1.69 -2.39
N SER A 495 -9.61 -2.09 -1.40
CA SER A 495 -9.92 -3.51 -1.22
C SER A 495 -11.10 -3.84 -2.12
N ARG A 496 -10.83 -4.49 -3.26
CA ARG A 496 -11.87 -5.10 -4.10
C ARG A 496 -12.10 -6.53 -3.60
N TYR A 497 -13.24 -6.77 -2.99
CA TYR A 497 -13.69 -8.13 -2.66
C TYR A 497 -14.74 -8.56 -3.68
N LEU A 498 -14.42 -9.50 -4.58
CA LEU A 498 -15.34 -9.95 -5.64
C LEU A 498 -15.91 -8.79 -6.49
N ASP A 499 -15.09 -7.78 -6.81
CA ASP A 499 -15.49 -6.51 -7.45
C ASP A 499 -16.37 -5.55 -6.61
N LEU A 500 -16.58 -5.84 -5.32
CA LEU A 500 -17.11 -4.86 -4.38
C LEU A 500 -15.97 -3.96 -3.89
N LEU A 501 -16.02 -2.69 -4.29
CA LEU A 501 -15.13 -1.65 -3.79
C LEU A 501 -15.47 -1.40 -2.32
N THR A 502 -14.57 -1.74 -1.41
CA THR A 502 -14.62 -1.24 -0.04
C THR A 502 -13.50 -0.23 0.11
N ILE A 503 -13.86 1.05 0.17
CA ILE A 503 -12.91 2.13 0.45
C ILE A 503 -12.68 2.11 1.96
N TRP A 504 -11.46 1.76 2.37
CA TRP A 504 -11.00 2.02 3.73
C TRP A 504 -10.02 3.20 3.65
N SER A 505 -10.49 4.38 4.02
CA SER A 505 -9.60 5.43 4.53
C SER A 505 -9.27 5.05 5.97
N GLY A 506 -8.16 4.36 6.18
CA GLY A 506 -7.57 4.40 7.52
C GLY A 506 -7.04 5.81 7.70
N ASP A 507 -7.45 6.51 8.77
CA ASP A 507 -6.92 7.83 9.10
C ASP A 507 -5.39 7.75 9.11
N SER A 508 -4.72 8.50 8.21
CA SER A 508 -3.25 8.49 8.08
C SER A 508 -2.57 8.84 9.40
N ASP A 509 -3.20 9.68 10.21
CA ASP A 509 -2.74 10.08 11.55
C ASP A 509 -2.56 8.91 12.54
N ASP A 510 -3.29 7.81 12.36
CA ASP A 510 -3.10 6.62 13.19
C ASP A 510 -1.77 5.92 12.91
N TYR A 511 -1.05 6.29 11.85
CA TYR A 511 0.23 5.71 11.47
C TYR A 511 1.38 6.70 11.56
N SER A 512 1.18 7.92 12.07
CA SER A 512 2.27 8.84 12.41
C SER A 512 2.64 8.62 13.88
N TYR A 513 3.85 8.15 14.18
CA TYR A 513 4.25 7.78 15.52
C TYR A 513 5.15 8.85 16.16
N SER A 514 4.79 9.27 17.38
CA SER A 514 5.56 10.16 18.24
C SER A 514 6.24 9.44 19.40
N GLY A 515 6.12 8.11 19.51
CA GLY A 515 6.81 7.37 20.55
C GLY A 515 6.74 5.86 20.35
N MET A 516 7.79 5.16 20.78
CA MET A 516 7.88 3.71 20.66
C MET A 516 8.50 3.10 21.91
N CYS A 517 7.81 2.14 22.51
CA CYS A 517 8.31 1.35 23.64
C CYS A 517 8.10 -0.12 23.37
N LYS A 518 8.96 -0.98 23.91
CA LYS A 518 8.78 -2.42 23.81
C LYS A 518 8.61 -3.04 25.18
N TYR A 519 7.66 -3.95 25.31
CA TYR A 519 7.57 -4.83 26.47
C TYR A 519 7.23 -6.24 26.02
N ARG A 520 8.15 -7.18 26.30
CA ARG A 520 8.11 -8.54 25.75
C ARG A 520 7.90 -8.49 24.23
N ASN A 521 7.07 -9.37 23.69
CA ASN A 521 6.82 -9.50 22.27
C ASN A 521 5.92 -8.40 21.66
N ASN A 522 5.64 -7.34 22.41
CA ASN A 522 4.74 -6.28 21.98
C ASN A 522 5.50 -4.95 21.84
N LEU A 523 5.26 -4.27 20.73
CA LEU A 523 5.59 -2.86 20.55
C LEU A 523 4.38 -2.00 20.91
N TYR A 524 4.62 -0.97 21.71
CA TYR A 524 3.67 0.06 22.08
C TYR A 524 4.02 1.30 21.26
N LEU A 525 3.06 1.76 20.46
CA LEU A 525 3.24 2.82 19.48
C LEU A 525 2.32 3.97 19.85
N GLN A 526 2.91 5.09 20.26
CA GLN A 526 2.21 6.36 20.49
C GLN A 526 2.11 7.10 19.16
N THR A 527 0.92 7.56 18.81
CA THR A 527 0.66 8.34 17.58
C THR A 527 0.54 9.83 17.88
N ASP A 528 0.73 10.65 16.85
CA ASP A 528 0.63 12.12 16.94
C ASP A 528 -0.78 12.61 17.30
N ASN A 529 -1.80 11.79 17.05
CA ASN A 529 -3.18 12.03 17.49
C ASN A 529 -3.48 11.43 18.89
N TYR A 530 -2.44 11.20 19.69
CA TYR A 530 -2.53 10.80 21.11
C TYR A 530 -3.23 9.45 21.36
N LYS A 531 -3.15 8.55 20.40
CA LYS A 531 -3.58 7.15 20.56
C LYS A 531 -2.37 6.27 20.87
N VAL A 532 -2.60 5.20 21.61
CA VAL A 532 -1.56 4.20 21.89
C VAL A 532 -2.01 2.87 21.33
N PHE A 533 -1.21 2.28 20.45
CA PHE A 533 -1.44 0.99 19.84
C PHE A 533 -0.48 -0.07 20.38
N VAL A 534 -0.92 -1.32 20.43
CA VAL A 534 -0.06 -2.48 20.69
C VAL A 534 0.06 -3.29 19.41
N LEU A 535 1.30 -3.51 18.96
CA LEU A 535 1.68 -4.36 17.85
C LEU A 535 2.30 -5.65 18.40
N ASP A 536 1.64 -6.78 18.15
CA ASP A 536 2.18 -8.11 18.47
C ASP A 536 3.18 -8.53 17.37
N LEU A 537 4.45 -8.68 17.76
CA LEU A 537 5.55 -9.00 16.85
C LEU A 537 5.51 -10.43 16.27
N ASN A 538 4.75 -11.35 16.88
CA ASN A 538 4.62 -12.72 16.38
C ASN A 538 3.56 -12.81 15.27
N THR A 539 2.47 -12.08 15.43
CA THR A 539 1.30 -12.15 14.54
C THR A 539 1.25 -11.00 13.54
N GLY A 540 2.02 -9.92 13.76
CA GLY A 540 1.90 -8.66 13.03
C GLY A 540 0.60 -7.92 13.30
N THR A 541 -0.17 -8.33 14.32
CA THR A 541 -1.48 -7.76 14.61
C THR A 541 -1.32 -6.50 15.45
N ARG A 542 -1.89 -5.39 14.94
CA ARG A 542 -1.98 -4.11 15.64
C ARG A 542 -3.37 -3.93 16.23
N ARG A 543 -3.46 -3.47 17.48
CA ARG A 543 -4.72 -3.13 18.16
C ARG A 543 -4.62 -1.82 18.92
N LEU A 544 -5.68 -1.03 18.95
CA LEU A 544 -5.78 0.15 19.81
C LEU A 544 -5.79 -0.29 21.29
N LEU A 545 -4.96 0.34 22.12
CA LEU A 545 -4.95 0.14 23.57
C LEU A 545 -5.87 1.15 24.25
N PHE A 546 -5.65 2.43 23.98
CA PHE A 546 -6.48 3.55 24.43
C PHE A 546 -6.23 4.80 23.57
N SER A 547 -7.10 5.79 23.72
CA SER A 547 -6.98 7.12 23.12
C SER A 547 -7.14 8.18 24.19
N GLU A 548 -6.36 9.25 24.12
CA GLU A 548 -6.46 10.42 25.01
C GLU A 548 -6.69 11.71 24.21
N ASN A 549 -7.09 12.78 24.89
CA ASN A 549 -7.21 14.10 24.26
C ASN A 549 -5.82 14.73 24.01
N TYR A 550 -4.85 14.39 24.85
CA TYR A 550 -3.48 14.87 24.78
C TYR A 550 -2.59 13.97 25.65
N ILE A 551 -1.41 13.63 25.14
CA ILE A 551 -0.34 12.98 25.88
C ILE A 551 0.86 13.92 25.86
N ASN A 552 1.33 14.33 27.04
CA ASN A 552 2.50 15.20 27.15
C ASN A 552 3.78 14.35 27.29
N GLY A 553 4.66 14.44 26.30
CA GLY A 553 5.90 13.66 26.20
C GLY A 553 5.68 12.22 25.72
N ASP A 554 6.72 11.40 25.91
CA ASP A 554 6.72 9.99 25.51
C ASP A 554 6.01 9.13 26.56
N ILE A 555 5.32 8.08 26.12
CA ILE A 555 4.88 7.00 27.00
C ILE A 555 6.07 6.17 27.51
N SER A 556 5.91 5.54 28.66
CA SER A 556 6.83 4.51 29.15
C SER A 556 6.07 3.23 29.48
N VAL A 557 6.68 2.06 29.22
CA VAL A 557 6.02 0.77 29.47
C VAL A 557 6.84 -0.09 30.42
N ILE A 558 6.33 -0.26 31.64
CA ILE A 558 7.04 -0.99 32.70
C ILE A 558 6.09 -2.03 33.28
N ASP A 559 6.55 -3.28 33.37
CA ASP A 559 5.75 -4.44 33.79
C ASP A 559 4.43 -4.63 33.00
N GLY A 560 4.39 -4.13 31.77
CA GLY A 560 3.21 -4.18 30.90
C GLY A 560 2.16 -3.10 31.18
N LYS A 561 2.43 -2.18 32.12
CA LYS A 561 1.63 -1.00 32.40
C LYS A 561 2.17 0.20 31.61
N VAL A 562 1.28 1.04 31.10
CA VAL A 562 1.67 2.23 30.33
C VAL A 562 1.58 3.46 31.22
N PHE A 563 2.65 4.24 31.27
CA PHE A 563 2.77 5.48 32.05
C PHE A 563 2.90 6.68 31.12
N TYR A 564 2.16 7.75 31.42
CA TYR A 564 2.15 8.97 30.61
C TYR A 564 1.57 10.16 31.39
N LEU A 565 1.70 11.38 30.84
CA LEU A 565 1.02 12.58 31.34
C LEU A 565 -0.21 12.89 30.48
N ASN A 566 -1.37 13.11 31.10
CA ASN A 566 -2.60 13.49 30.40
C ASN A 566 -2.66 14.99 30.05
N SER A 567 -3.78 15.43 29.48
CA SER A 567 -4.08 16.84 29.15
C SER A 567 -3.95 17.84 30.32
N ASP A 568 -4.17 17.37 31.54
CA ASP A 568 -4.09 18.19 32.75
C ASP A 568 -2.67 18.18 33.36
N GLY A 569 -1.71 17.51 32.70
CA GLY A 569 -0.36 17.29 33.20
C GLY A 569 -0.29 16.32 34.39
N ASN A 570 -1.31 15.49 34.60
CA ASN A 570 -1.33 14.49 35.66
C ASN A 570 -0.65 13.19 35.20
N PRO A 571 0.19 12.55 36.04
CA PRO A 571 0.74 11.24 35.77
C PRO A 571 -0.35 10.18 35.86
N VAL A 572 -0.42 9.35 34.83
CA VAL A 572 -1.41 8.31 34.66
C VAL A 572 -0.71 6.98 34.48
N CYS A 573 -1.27 5.95 35.09
CA CYS A 573 -0.97 4.54 34.84
C CYS A 573 -2.17 3.92 34.14
N PHE A 574 -1.95 3.31 32.98
CA PHE A 574 -2.93 2.48 32.30
C PHE A 574 -2.57 1.01 32.46
N ASP A 575 -3.43 0.28 33.18
CA ASP A 575 -3.33 -1.17 33.41
C ASP A 575 -4.73 -1.77 33.26
N ASN A 576 -5.16 -1.96 32.01
CA ASN A 576 -6.53 -2.24 31.57
C ASN A 576 -7.54 -1.11 31.87
N GLU A 577 -7.35 -0.38 32.95
CA GLU A 577 -8.10 0.79 33.35
C GLU A 577 -7.16 1.97 33.61
N LYS A 578 -7.68 3.18 33.40
CA LYS A 578 -6.96 4.43 33.63
C LYS A 578 -6.94 4.77 35.11
N LYS A 579 -5.74 4.95 35.68
CA LYS A 579 -5.53 5.38 37.08
C LYS A 579 -4.67 6.64 37.13
N ILE A 580 -5.24 7.73 37.63
CA ILE A 580 -4.48 8.95 37.94
C ILE A 580 -3.62 8.70 39.19
N ILE A 581 -2.31 8.82 39.04
CA ILE A 581 -1.30 8.56 40.09
C ILE A 581 -1.26 9.75 41.06
N SER A 582 -1.28 10.97 40.51
CA SER A 582 -1.26 12.22 41.27
C SER A 582 -2.08 13.29 40.56
N LYS A 583 -2.75 14.16 41.32
CA LYS A 583 -3.50 15.32 40.78
C LYS A 583 -2.63 16.56 40.58
N ARG A 584 -1.32 16.46 40.84
CA ARG A 584 -0.38 17.56 40.58
C ARG A 584 -0.17 17.71 39.07
N MET A 585 0.08 18.95 38.65
CA MET A 585 0.42 19.28 37.27
C MET A 585 1.93 19.17 37.08
N PHE A 586 2.33 18.43 36.06
CA PHE A 586 3.71 18.22 35.63
C PHE A 586 3.84 18.50 34.13
N TYR A 587 5.05 18.81 33.71
CA TYR A 587 5.38 19.18 32.33
C TYR A 587 6.35 18.20 31.67
N ALA A 588 7.08 17.42 32.47
CA ALA A 588 8.01 16.41 31.98
C ALA A 588 7.80 15.08 32.71
N ILE A 589 7.89 13.98 31.95
CA ILE A 589 7.92 12.61 32.46
C ILE A 589 9.13 11.90 31.88
N ALA A 590 9.84 11.17 32.74
CA ALA A 590 10.91 10.26 32.36
C ALA A 590 10.71 8.96 33.15
N SER A 591 11.31 7.87 32.70
CA SER A 591 11.22 6.60 33.42
C SER A 591 12.54 5.86 33.47
N ASP A 592 12.73 5.08 34.53
CA ASP A 592 13.67 3.98 34.54
C ASP A 592 12.90 2.67 34.83
N ARG A 593 13.60 1.58 35.07
CA ARG A 593 12.98 0.26 35.28
C ARG A 593 12.15 0.15 36.58
N GLU A 594 12.37 1.02 37.55
CA GLU A 594 11.76 0.94 38.89
C GLU A 594 10.85 2.14 39.21
N TYR A 595 11.14 3.30 38.63
CA TYR A 595 10.49 4.57 38.94
C TYR A 595 10.07 5.33 37.67
N ILE A 596 8.94 6.02 37.78
CA ILE A 596 8.59 7.13 36.88
C ILE A 596 8.93 8.45 37.58
N TYR A 597 9.55 9.38 36.86
CA TYR A 597 9.95 10.70 37.32
C TYR A 597 9.03 11.74 36.68
N CYS A 598 8.35 12.54 37.49
CA CYS A 598 7.45 13.58 37.02
C CYS A 598 7.92 14.93 37.57
N SER A 599 8.12 15.89 36.67
CA SER A 599 8.72 17.18 37.02
C SER A 599 7.84 18.35 36.60
N ASN A 600 7.75 19.35 37.47
CA ASN A 600 7.31 20.69 37.10
C ASN A 600 8.55 21.60 37.00
N ASN A 601 8.38 22.92 36.91
CA ASN A 601 9.51 23.85 36.75
C ASN A 601 10.43 23.97 37.98
N SER A 602 10.09 23.32 39.10
CA SER A 602 10.76 23.54 40.40
C SER A 602 11.10 22.28 41.17
N VAL A 603 10.36 21.19 40.96
CA VAL A 603 10.49 19.96 41.75
C VAL A 603 10.23 18.75 40.87
N THR A 604 11.01 17.69 41.09
CA THR A 604 10.81 16.36 40.53
C THR A 604 10.36 15.43 41.64
N TYR A 605 9.26 14.72 41.38
CA TYR A 605 8.81 13.59 42.17
C TYR A 605 9.10 12.31 41.42
N ARG A 606 9.31 11.22 42.13
CA ARG A 606 9.34 9.89 41.55
C ARG A 606 8.24 9.03 42.16
N TYR A 607 7.69 8.13 41.36
CA TYR A 607 6.70 7.17 41.81
C TYR A 607 7.20 5.77 41.53
N LYS A 608 7.17 4.92 42.54
CA LYS A 608 7.62 3.53 42.39
C LYS A 608 6.61 2.73 41.57
N VAL A 609 7.04 2.05 40.52
CA VAL A 609 6.13 1.39 39.57
C VAL A 609 5.31 0.27 40.21
N SER A 610 5.87 -0.41 41.21
CA SER A 610 5.25 -1.58 41.85
C SER A 610 3.96 -1.24 42.60
N ASP A 611 3.93 -0.11 43.32
CA ASP A 611 2.84 0.27 44.23
C ASP A 611 2.36 1.72 44.05
N LEU A 612 3.02 2.48 43.17
CA LEU A 612 2.78 3.90 42.89
C LEU A 612 3.04 4.82 44.10
N SER A 613 3.90 4.40 45.03
CA SER A 613 4.30 5.24 46.16
C SER A 613 5.05 6.48 45.69
N GLU A 614 4.61 7.65 46.14
CA GLU A 614 5.23 8.94 45.81
C GLU A 614 6.43 9.23 46.72
N GLU A 615 7.53 9.68 46.11
CA GLU A 615 8.70 10.22 46.79
C GLU A 615 9.12 11.54 46.14
N LYS A 616 9.45 12.55 46.96
CA LYS A 616 10.10 13.76 46.43
C LYS A 616 11.54 13.41 46.07
N PHE A 617 11.91 13.58 44.81
CA PHE A 617 13.22 13.15 44.29
C PHE A 617 14.24 14.29 44.32
N ALA A 618 13.89 15.48 43.82
CA ALA A 618 14.78 16.63 43.76
C ALA A 618 14.04 17.96 43.86
N ASP A 619 14.66 18.96 44.48
CA ASP A 619 14.26 20.38 44.43
C ASP A 619 14.71 21.04 43.11
N LYS A 620 14.38 20.37 42.01
CA LYS A 620 14.77 20.73 40.65
C LYS A 620 13.71 20.27 39.66
N GLY A 621 13.45 21.05 38.62
CA GLY A 621 12.47 20.74 37.59
C GLY A 621 13.06 20.07 36.36
N GLU A 622 12.19 19.71 35.40
CA GLU A 622 12.58 19.29 34.05
C GLU A 622 13.49 18.03 33.97
N ALA A 623 13.17 16.97 34.71
CA ALA A 623 13.82 15.67 34.49
C ALA A 623 13.46 15.17 33.08
N TYR A 624 14.44 15.22 32.17
CA TYR A 624 14.27 14.94 30.74
C TYR A 624 14.60 13.49 30.39
N MET A 625 15.62 12.93 31.02
CA MET A 625 16.01 11.52 30.83
C MET A 625 16.27 10.86 32.19
N ALA A 626 15.87 9.60 32.32
CA ALA A 626 16.23 8.75 33.44
C ALA A 626 16.77 7.41 32.94
N ASP A 627 17.75 6.86 33.66
CA ASP A 627 18.23 5.48 33.49
C ASP A 627 18.94 5.02 34.76
N ARG A 628 18.63 3.82 35.24
CA ARG A 628 19.21 3.20 36.45
C ARG A 628 19.27 4.15 37.67
N SER A 629 18.18 4.87 37.93
CA SER A 629 18.07 5.86 39.01
C SER A 629 18.97 7.09 38.88
N CYS A 630 19.68 7.24 37.75
CA CYS A 630 20.32 8.47 37.36
C CYS A 630 19.35 9.32 36.53
N VAL A 631 19.42 10.64 36.66
CA VAL A 631 18.52 11.57 35.99
C VAL A 631 19.29 12.74 35.40
N TYR A 632 18.95 13.10 34.16
CA TYR A 632 19.44 14.28 33.48
C TYR A 632 18.33 15.34 33.39
N PHE A 633 18.64 16.56 33.81
CA PHE A 633 17.73 17.70 33.88
C PHE A 633 17.93 18.65 32.69
N GLY A 634 16.87 19.33 32.27
CA GLY A 634 16.87 20.26 31.13
C GLY A 634 17.87 21.41 31.23
N ASP A 635 18.30 21.77 32.43
CA ASP A 635 19.26 22.85 32.67
C ASP A 635 20.74 22.44 32.63
N GLY A 636 21.06 21.26 32.10
CA GLY A 636 22.45 20.81 32.00
C GLY A 636 22.93 19.94 33.15
N THR A 637 22.09 19.66 34.15
CA THR A 637 22.51 18.94 35.35
C THR A 637 22.24 17.44 35.26
N TYR A 638 23.26 16.65 35.58
CA TYR A 638 23.16 15.22 35.83
C TYR A 638 23.13 14.93 37.32
N MET A 639 22.28 14.01 37.74
CA MET A 639 22.26 13.48 39.10
C MET A 639 22.38 11.96 39.07
N ASP A 640 23.34 11.44 39.83
CA ASP A 640 23.55 9.99 39.95
C ASP A 640 22.53 9.33 40.89
N ALA A 641 22.53 8.00 40.93
CA ALA A 641 21.66 7.19 41.79
C ALA A 641 21.84 7.45 43.30
N TYR A 642 22.91 8.13 43.71
CA TYR A 642 23.19 8.49 45.11
C TYR A 642 22.78 9.93 45.44
N GLY A 643 22.22 10.67 44.46
CA GLY A 643 21.77 12.05 44.61
C GLY A 643 22.88 13.08 44.46
N LYS A 644 24.07 12.70 43.97
CA LYS A 644 25.15 13.67 43.70
C LYS A 644 24.84 14.40 42.39
N GLN A 645 24.75 15.72 42.48
CA GLN A 645 24.49 16.58 41.33
C GLN A 645 25.78 17.10 40.71
N VAL A 646 25.75 17.19 39.39
CA VAL A 646 26.91 17.50 38.57
C VAL A 646 26.45 18.24 37.33
N GLU A 647 27.00 19.42 37.09
CA GLU A 647 26.76 20.18 35.86
C GLU A 647 27.55 19.59 34.69
N ILE A 648 26.92 19.53 33.52
CA ILE A 648 27.49 19.06 32.25
C ILE A 648 27.53 20.26 31.28
N PRO A 649 28.65 21.01 31.24
CA PRO A 649 28.75 22.28 30.51
C PRO A 649 28.68 22.14 28.99
N GLN A 650 28.96 20.94 28.46
CA GLN A 650 29.00 20.66 27.01
C GLN A 650 27.60 20.60 26.37
N ALA A 651 26.56 20.99 27.11
CA ALA A 651 25.15 20.89 26.73
C ALA A 651 24.64 22.05 25.87
N GLU A 652 25.32 23.20 25.85
CA GLU A 652 24.83 24.39 25.14
C GLU A 652 24.85 24.24 23.60
N ASP A 653 25.76 23.41 23.07
CA ASP A 653 26.02 23.29 21.62
C ASP A 653 25.89 21.85 21.05
N GLY A 654 25.61 20.84 21.88
CA GLY A 654 25.66 19.40 21.53
C GLY A 654 24.40 18.60 21.91
N SER A 655 24.21 17.42 21.29
CA SER A 655 23.12 16.50 21.67
C SER A 655 23.54 15.59 22.83
N ILE A 656 22.65 15.33 23.78
CA ILE A 656 22.97 14.61 25.01
C ILE A 656 22.11 13.37 25.15
N PHE A 657 22.75 12.26 25.51
CA PHE A 657 22.09 10.98 25.72
C PHE A 657 22.44 10.41 27.09
N LEU A 658 21.46 9.80 27.75
CA LEU A 658 21.66 9.05 29.00
C LEU A 658 21.37 7.56 28.74
N ALA A 659 22.41 6.73 28.80
CA ALA A 659 22.30 5.29 28.60
C ALA A 659 23.32 4.54 29.47
N ASN A 660 22.93 3.39 29.99
CA ASN A 660 23.76 2.57 30.89
C ASN A 660 24.21 3.33 32.15
N GLY A 661 23.41 4.30 32.62
CA GLY A 661 23.75 5.20 33.73
C GLY A 661 24.91 6.15 33.46
N ARG A 662 25.29 6.37 32.19
CA ARG A 662 26.35 7.29 31.78
C ARG A 662 25.80 8.36 30.85
N VAL A 663 26.37 9.57 30.94
CA VAL A 663 26.04 10.65 30.02
C VAL A 663 27.00 10.62 28.84
N ILE A 664 26.43 10.63 27.65
CA ILE A 664 27.12 10.62 26.37
C ILE A 664 26.81 11.95 25.69
N VAL A 665 27.86 12.64 25.26
CA VAL A 665 27.77 13.93 24.59
C VAL A 665 28.15 13.75 23.14
N LYS A 666 27.32 14.27 22.24
CA LYS A 666 27.63 14.45 20.84
C LYS A 666 28.17 15.86 20.63
N ASN A 667 29.47 15.94 20.34
CA ASN A 667 30.15 17.19 20.04
C ASN A 667 29.69 17.77 18.70
N SER A 668 29.97 19.05 18.47
CA SER A 668 29.64 19.75 17.22
C SER A 668 30.31 19.15 15.98
N ASP A 669 31.43 18.43 16.15
CA ASP A 669 32.12 17.70 15.10
C ASP A 669 31.53 16.29 14.84
N GLY A 670 30.46 15.93 15.55
CA GLY A 670 29.76 14.66 15.45
C GLY A 670 30.37 13.52 16.27
N THR A 671 31.46 13.75 17.01
CA THR A 671 32.07 12.72 17.87
C THR A 671 31.25 12.45 19.12
N LEU A 672 31.15 11.18 19.51
CA LEU A 672 30.55 10.77 20.78
C LEU A 672 31.64 10.57 21.83
N GLU A 673 31.47 11.19 22.98
CA GLU A 673 32.33 10.98 24.14
C GLU A 673 31.47 10.72 25.39
N PHE A 674 32.03 9.96 26.33
CA PHE A 674 31.49 9.99 27.68
C PHE A 674 31.84 11.36 28.26
N SER A 675 30.86 12.05 28.84
CA SER A 675 31.19 13.21 29.66
C SER A 675 32.02 12.68 30.83
N ASP A 676 33.33 12.90 30.81
CA ASP A 676 34.35 12.28 31.69
C ASP A 676 34.00 12.40 33.19
N LYS A 677 33.08 11.56 33.68
CA LYS A 677 32.60 11.45 35.06
C LYS A 677 32.14 10.04 35.39
#